data_AF-A0A9Q9BCI6-F1
#
_entry.id   AF-A0A9Q9BCI6-F1
#
_cell.length_a   1.000
_cell.length_b   1.000
_cell.length_c   1.000
_cell.angle_alpha   90.00
_cell.angle_beta   90.00
_cell.angle_gamma   90.00
#
_symmetry.space_group_name_H-M   'P 1'
#
loop_
_entity.id
_entity.type
_entity.pdbx_description
1 polymer ?
#
loop_
_entity_poly.entity_id
_entity_poly.type
_entity_poly.pdbx_seq_one_letter_code
_entity_poly.pdbx_strand_id
1 'polypeptide(L)'
;MRKKLFLITGISFILFAGCKQFVADIEKDLEYWSSSAHIIDIVLPSSSNDIDGYPCVASNDDAAITLKLVNPQNYTFKTPADLGAPSDIVVFEDGVQGSSGAVPVHGIDYEFKQTQTNEVRLIYKKAFLEKSEWSSQNLSASITLYNREGRKFGSRSSKLRANSILPEPKGIALLKYSDGGKDYYVLCFKPEGIDKKINNNTELLHKDLSEIYIKKGNEPTATYPLKFNSSNTGFDISEASEVLISLGKTNSLKNDQVPAGMSPDPLPAGPWVICLKTDVEVSTNSPQTTYNVWLKDEKGLFSLPGTKTTNKFKLPDPKISFSNDMNNVFESGVYTPVGQPADSTALLNGTQDGQPDGSSAENAIPIYTAYGNDIRLKIKVNIHDSIVAAGLEIKTYVYRKTESGFQLFSDSTVSGGNETFVELSAKSEEVVYRLESYAFLSGFDDSESFVKYYKVIRGVNGDTAPDVPVWGILKKAVEEKTEAGGTLIVRGEIKATNSSGGAGNHGEIEINKDITIRGKTGKDVDSINANSSALGSNHHRIFNINANGKNIRLEGLTLKNGKKSNADGGAVLHKSGNLHIKDCKFENNEVEGSHKGGAVYYEDGTLTLSGSVELPSTGEGKNDIYIEKSEKFISIASPLTTENVARITPKDYTIGGSQRKVLGSVASVNLASQVSKFTVSPQTTSGGSQKWIIDDRGFLQKLLTGGSSTDNWNTLVTALNSVQNGQILYLSGEYMPNLNNAIIMSKSCTIRGMGDAVLNVNKTGTMFRVLSSDRLVTLENLEIKNGKDDTYVLIADTEGSFKLKNVRVNGVKKLVSSDSGDISLEDVTIQGDSDDPVISLGGGAILGLQVPASYLNLRGAIAIPGKIKLIFPAGEDNYKGCIKVCDNKAYALHLDFGSDYYTVEGKQVVFVDPNTGISLADAVANIRVAPSQDNQAWFISDDGHLRKR
;
A
#
# COMPACT_ATOMS: atom_id res chain seq x y z
N MET A 1 -13.71 -98.70 -13.73
CA MET A 1 -13.99 -100.06 -14.24
C MET A 1 -14.14 -100.05 -15.74
N ARG A 2 -13.30 -100.87 -16.39
CA ARG A 2 -13.67 -101.80 -17.46
C ARG A 2 -14.39 -101.27 -18.70
N LYS A 3 -13.62 -101.11 -19.79
CA LYS A 3 -14.12 -101.52 -21.11
C LYS A 3 -14.50 -103.01 -21.03
N LYS A 4 -15.75 -103.27 -21.44
CA LYS A 4 -16.30 -104.55 -21.90
C LYS A 4 -16.33 -105.70 -20.88
N LEU A 5 -17.53 -106.04 -20.40
CA LEU A 5 -18.10 -107.37 -20.63
C LEU A 5 -19.56 -107.45 -20.14
N PHE A 6 -20.39 -108.09 -20.96
CA PHE A 6 -21.72 -108.67 -20.70
C PHE A 6 -22.94 -107.73 -20.64
N LEU A 7 -23.98 -107.90 -21.49
CA LEU A 7 -24.16 -108.81 -22.63
C LEU A 7 -25.47 -108.44 -23.35
N ILE A 8 -25.57 -108.81 -24.63
CA ILE A 8 -26.84 -109.23 -25.22
C ILE A 8 -27.41 -110.38 -24.38
N THR A 9 -28.37 -110.07 -23.53
CA THR A 9 -29.47 -110.95 -23.12
C THR A 9 -30.67 -110.07 -22.79
N GLY A 10 -31.18 -109.40 -23.82
CA GLY A 10 -32.61 -109.10 -23.86
C GLY A 10 -33.39 -110.41 -23.87
N ILE A 11 -34.58 -110.38 -23.25
CA ILE A 11 -35.58 -111.47 -23.10
C ILE A 11 -35.47 -112.25 -21.77
N SER A 12 -35.67 -111.53 -20.66
CA SER A 12 -36.29 -111.96 -19.39
C SER A 12 -35.93 -110.89 -18.35
N PHE A 13 -36.64 -109.77 -18.20
CA PHE A 13 -38.01 -109.74 -17.72
C PHE A 13 -38.64 -108.39 -18.10
N ILE A 14 -39.42 -108.40 -19.18
CA ILE A 14 -40.55 -107.48 -19.40
C ILE A 14 -41.71 -107.90 -18.45
N LEU A 15 -41.42 -108.22 -17.18
CA LEU A 15 -42.41 -108.85 -16.29
C LEU A 15 -42.41 -108.35 -14.84
N PHE A 16 -41.65 -107.30 -14.51
CA PHE A 16 -41.79 -106.61 -13.21
C PHE A 16 -41.93 -105.09 -13.32
N ALA A 17 -42.52 -104.61 -14.41
CA ALA A 17 -43.04 -103.24 -14.53
C ALA A 17 -44.27 -102.95 -13.62
N GLY A 18 -44.53 -103.78 -12.60
CA GLY A 18 -45.75 -103.72 -11.78
C GLY A 18 -45.60 -103.90 -10.27
N CYS A 19 -44.41 -104.17 -9.72
CA CYS A 19 -44.25 -104.43 -8.29
C CYS A 19 -43.17 -103.56 -7.65
N LYS A 20 -43.58 -102.49 -6.96
CA LYS A 20 -42.72 -101.56 -6.21
C LYS A 20 -41.74 -102.23 -5.22
N GLN A 21 -42.04 -103.44 -4.73
CA GLN A 21 -41.26 -104.08 -3.67
C GLN A 21 -39.97 -104.79 -4.12
N PHE A 22 -39.86 -105.26 -5.38
CA PHE A 22 -38.62 -105.90 -5.88
C PHE A 22 -37.67 -104.93 -6.57
N VAL A 23 -38.16 -103.76 -7.01
CA VAL A 23 -37.34 -102.70 -7.59
C VAL A 23 -36.68 -101.87 -6.49
N ALA A 24 -37.36 -101.63 -5.36
CA ALA A 24 -36.83 -100.83 -4.26
C ALA A 24 -35.57 -101.43 -3.60
N ASP A 25 -35.49 -102.77 -3.45
CA ASP A 25 -34.31 -103.43 -2.88
C ASP A 25 -33.13 -103.51 -3.88
N ILE A 26 -33.39 -103.73 -5.17
CA ILE A 26 -32.33 -103.72 -6.20
C ILE A 26 -31.82 -102.30 -6.47
N GLU A 27 -32.68 -101.28 -6.48
CA GLU A 27 -32.26 -99.88 -6.60
C GLU A 27 -31.43 -99.46 -5.39
N LYS A 28 -31.83 -99.84 -4.16
CA LYS A 28 -31.08 -99.55 -2.93
C LYS A 28 -29.73 -100.29 -2.89
N ASP A 29 -29.67 -101.55 -3.34
CA ASP A 29 -28.41 -102.30 -3.45
C ASP A 29 -27.51 -101.74 -4.57
N LEU A 30 -28.06 -101.40 -5.75
CA LEU A 30 -27.30 -100.79 -6.84
C LEU A 30 -26.82 -99.38 -6.46
N GLU A 31 -27.62 -98.58 -5.76
CA GLU A 31 -27.27 -97.25 -5.26
C GLU A 31 -26.19 -97.36 -4.16
N TYR A 32 -26.31 -98.35 -3.27
CA TYR A 32 -25.27 -98.69 -2.31
C TYR A 32 -23.96 -99.05 -3.04
N TRP A 33 -23.96 -99.98 -4.01
CA TRP A 33 -22.73 -100.44 -4.67
C TRP A 33 -22.16 -99.47 -5.72
N SER A 34 -22.97 -98.57 -6.28
CA SER A 34 -22.53 -97.56 -7.26
C SER A 34 -22.09 -96.22 -6.64
N SER A 35 -22.55 -95.91 -5.43
CA SER A 35 -22.12 -94.71 -4.70
C SER A 35 -20.74 -94.89 -4.05
N SER A 36 -19.95 -93.81 -4.03
CA SER A 36 -18.59 -93.80 -3.49
C SER A 36 -18.36 -92.54 -2.67
N ALA A 37 -18.01 -92.72 -1.39
CA ALA A 37 -17.54 -91.60 -0.58
C ALA A 37 -16.07 -91.30 -0.90
N HIS A 38 -15.69 -90.04 -1.00
CA HIS A 38 -14.29 -89.65 -1.18
C HIS A 38 -14.00 -88.25 -0.67
N ILE A 39 -12.74 -88.01 -0.31
CA ILE A 39 -12.27 -86.74 0.24
C ILE A 39 -11.99 -85.77 -0.91
N ILE A 40 -12.75 -84.69 -0.99
CA ILE A 40 -12.61 -83.67 -2.05
C ILE A 40 -11.69 -82.53 -1.66
N ASP A 41 -11.55 -82.23 -0.38
CA ASP A 41 -10.69 -81.14 0.10
C ASP A 41 -10.15 -81.42 1.51
N ILE A 42 -9.00 -80.84 1.82
CA ILE A 42 -8.38 -80.87 3.14
C ILE A 42 -8.10 -79.43 3.57
N VAL A 43 -8.81 -78.99 4.60
CA VAL A 43 -8.71 -77.65 5.17
C VAL A 43 -7.88 -77.72 6.44
N LEU A 44 -6.77 -77.00 6.45
CA LEU A 44 -5.87 -76.88 7.60
C LEU A 44 -6.29 -75.70 8.48
N PRO A 45 -6.04 -75.75 9.80
CA PRO A 45 -6.08 -74.54 10.63
C PRO A 45 -4.96 -73.61 10.13
N SER A 46 -5.21 -72.30 10.10
CA SER A 46 -4.33 -71.25 9.57
C SER A 46 -2.83 -71.62 9.66
N SER A 47 -2.25 -72.05 8.54
CA SER A 47 -0.92 -72.63 8.46
C SER A 47 -0.04 -71.82 7.50
N SER A 48 1.15 -71.43 7.96
CA SER A 48 2.22 -70.93 7.09
C SER A 48 3.02 -72.11 6.54
N ASN A 49 3.55 -71.98 5.33
CA ASN A 49 4.42 -73.01 4.77
C ASN A 49 5.87 -72.75 5.18
N ASP A 50 6.56 -73.81 5.60
CA ASP A 50 8.01 -73.77 5.76
C ASP A 50 8.75 -73.68 4.41
N ILE A 51 10.07 -73.60 4.47
CA ILE A 51 10.95 -73.48 3.29
C ILE A 51 10.85 -74.67 2.33
N ASP A 52 10.43 -75.85 2.82
CA ASP A 52 10.22 -77.06 2.02
C ASP A 52 8.79 -77.16 1.44
N GLY A 53 7.93 -76.18 1.74
CA GLY A 53 6.53 -76.13 1.31
C GLY A 53 5.58 -77.00 2.12
N TYR A 54 5.95 -77.42 3.33
CA TYR A 54 5.03 -78.08 4.26
C TYR A 54 4.23 -77.04 5.04
N PRO A 55 2.90 -77.17 5.12
CA PRO A 55 2.11 -76.32 5.99
C PRO A 55 2.37 -76.70 7.46
N CYS A 56 2.63 -75.68 8.26
CA CYS A 56 2.97 -75.80 9.66
C CYS A 56 1.78 -75.42 10.55
N VAL A 57 1.52 -76.22 11.57
CA VAL A 57 0.53 -75.94 12.61
C VAL A 57 1.22 -75.62 13.92
N ALA A 58 0.64 -74.70 14.68
CA ALA A 58 1.13 -74.36 16.01
C ALA A 58 0.92 -75.53 16.98
N SER A 59 1.88 -75.75 17.88
CA SER A 59 1.81 -76.83 18.89
C SER A 59 1.19 -76.42 20.22
N ASN A 60 0.81 -75.16 20.38
CA ASN A 60 0.33 -74.62 21.65
C ASN A 60 -1.06 -75.15 22.06
N ASP A 61 -1.84 -75.72 21.12
CA ASP A 61 -3.17 -76.29 21.32
C ASP A 61 -3.42 -77.49 20.38
N ASP A 62 -4.54 -78.20 20.59
CA ASP A 62 -4.99 -79.25 19.65
C ASP A 62 -5.26 -78.66 18.26
N ALA A 63 -4.68 -79.25 17.21
CA ALA A 63 -4.85 -78.79 15.83
C ALA A 63 -5.76 -79.73 15.03
N ALA A 64 -6.88 -79.22 14.51
CA ALA A 64 -7.84 -80.00 13.75
C ALA A 64 -7.72 -79.78 12.24
N ILE A 65 -7.34 -80.83 11.51
CA ILE A 65 -7.41 -80.87 10.04
C ILE A 65 -8.79 -81.37 9.63
N THR A 66 -9.45 -80.61 8.76
CA THR A 66 -10.82 -80.90 8.32
C THR A 66 -10.82 -81.48 6.91
N LEU A 67 -11.29 -82.72 6.77
CA LEU A 67 -11.46 -83.41 5.50
C LEU A 67 -12.90 -83.24 5.03
N LYS A 68 -13.08 -82.48 3.93
CA LYS A 68 -14.38 -82.34 3.27
C LYS A 68 -14.60 -83.49 2.32
N LEU A 69 -15.80 -84.05 2.36
CA LEU A 69 -16.15 -85.28 1.68
C LEU A 69 -17.31 -85.04 0.71
N VAL A 70 -17.40 -85.88 -0.30
CA VAL A 70 -18.67 -86.18 -0.96
C VAL A 70 -19.14 -87.51 -0.40
N ASN A 71 -20.25 -87.51 0.35
CA ASN A 71 -20.84 -88.70 0.96
C ASN A 71 -22.33 -88.81 0.59
N PRO A 72 -22.65 -89.24 -0.65
CA PRO A 72 -24.00 -89.15 -1.20
C PRO A 72 -25.03 -90.04 -0.49
N GLN A 73 -24.57 -91.07 0.24
CA GLN A 73 -25.41 -92.01 0.99
C GLN A 73 -25.35 -91.78 2.51
N ASN A 74 -24.81 -90.64 2.95
CA ASN A 74 -24.71 -90.28 4.37
C ASN A 74 -24.05 -91.36 5.25
N TYR A 75 -23.06 -92.08 4.72
CA TYR A 75 -22.36 -93.14 5.44
C TYR A 75 -21.78 -92.63 6.76
N THR A 76 -21.94 -93.41 7.82
CA THR A 76 -21.13 -93.28 9.03
C THR A 76 -19.82 -94.04 8.83
N PHE A 77 -18.69 -93.38 9.07
CA PHE A 77 -17.38 -93.98 8.90
C PHE A 77 -16.86 -94.62 10.20
N LYS A 78 -16.04 -95.66 10.04
CA LYS A 78 -15.29 -96.26 11.15
C LYS A 78 -14.18 -95.33 11.62
N THR A 79 -13.88 -95.37 12.91
CA THR A 79 -12.71 -94.77 13.53
C THR A 79 -11.69 -95.85 13.91
N PRO A 80 -10.40 -95.51 14.11
CA PRO A 80 -9.40 -96.47 14.57
C PRO A 80 -9.72 -97.12 15.94
N ALA A 81 -10.62 -96.53 16.73
CA ALA A 81 -11.06 -97.08 18.02
C ALA A 81 -12.20 -98.11 17.91
N ASP A 82 -12.83 -98.25 16.74
CA ASP A 82 -13.93 -99.20 16.56
C ASP A 82 -13.45 -100.66 16.58
N LEU A 83 -14.25 -101.56 17.18
CA LEU A 83 -13.94 -102.99 17.21
C LEU A 83 -13.84 -103.56 15.78
N GLY A 84 -12.70 -104.16 15.43
CA GLY A 84 -12.45 -104.69 14.07
C GLY A 84 -12.24 -103.60 13.01
N ALA A 85 -11.79 -102.40 13.39
CA ALA A 85 -11.36 -101.37 12.47
C ALA A 85 -10.10 -101.79 11.68
N PRO A 86 -10.03 -101.55 10.36
CA PRO A 86 -8.81 -101.71 9.58
C PRO A 86 -7.65 -100.84 10.13
N SER A 87 -6.42 -101.36 10.08
CA SER A 87 -5.23 -100.64 10.55
C SER A 87 -4.79 -99.49 9.62
N ASP A 88 -5.35 -99.40 8.41
CA ASP A 88 -4.99 -98.39 7.40
C ASP A 88 -5.95 -97.18 7.36
N ILE A 89 -6.80 -96.98 8.39
CA ILE A 89 -7.70 -95.82 8.48
C ILE A 89 -6.91 -94.51 8.63
N VAL A 90 -5.93 -94.47 9.53
CA VAL A 90 -4.99 -93.35 9.69
C VAL A 90 -3.60 -93.94 9.81
N VAL A 91 -2.74 -93.66 8.82
CA VAL A 91 -1.36 -94.17 8.77
C VAL A 91 -0.39 -93.00 8.67
N PHE A 92 0.53 -92.92 9.62
CA PHE A 92 1.67 -92.01 9.57
C PHE A 92 2.85 -92.70 8.88
N GLU A 93 3.76 -91.92 8.29
CA GLU A 93 4.98 -92.47 7.69
C GLU A 93 5.89 -93.14 8.74
N ASP A 94 6.72 -94.09 8.28
CA ASP A 94 7.68 -94.77 9.14
C ASP A 94 8.65 -93.76 9.78
N GLY A 95 8.76 -93.80 11.11
CA GLY A 95 9.61 -92.90 11.89
C GLY A 95 8.90 -91.68 12.50
N VAL A 96 7.60 -91.51 12.29
CA VAL A 96 6.80 -90.54 13.07
C VAL A 96 6.64 -91.05 14.51
N GLN A 97 6.98 -90.19 15.47
CA GLN A 97 6.96 -90.50 16.91
C GLN A 97 5.85 -89.69 17.59
N GLY A 98 4.91 -90.39 18.23
CA GLY A 98 3.91 -89.81 19.11
C GLY A 98 4.52 -89.16 20.37
N SER A 99 3.66 -88.58 21.21
CA SER A 99 4.02 -87.88 22.45
C SER A 99 4.85 -88.73 23.43
N SER A 100 4.72 -90.06 23.40
CA SER A 100 5.49 -91.01 24.23
C SER A 100 6.79 -91.51 23.59
N GLY A 101 7.10 -91.11 22.35
CA GLY A 101 8.23 -91.61 21.57
C GLY A 101 7.97 -92.91 20.80
N ALA A 102 6.78 -93.52 20.97
CA ALA A 102 6.32 -94.67 20.19
C ALA A 102 5.56 -94.23 18.91
N VAL A 103 5.04 -95.18 18.11
CA VAL A 103 4.17 -94.84 16.97
C VAL A 103 2.90 -94.09 17.44
N PRO A 104 2.38 -93.11 16.68
CA PRO A 104 1.22 -92.31 17.10
C PRO A 104 -0.01 -93.16 17.42
N VAL A 105 -0.63 -92.90 18.57
CA VAL A 105 -1.77 -93.66 19.10
C VAL A 105 -3.07 -92.84 19.06
N HIS A 106 -4.13 -93.42 18.51
CA HIS A 106 -5.46 -92.81 18.53
C HIS A 106 -5.98 -92.63 19.97
N GLY A 107 -6.49 -91.45 20.30
CA GLY A 107 -6.98 -91.06 21.62
C GLY A 107 -5.91 -90.45 22.54
N ILE A 108 -4.62 -90.60 22.20
CA ILE A 108 -3.48 -90.01 22.93
C ILE A 108 -2.80 -88.93 22.08
N ASP A 109 -2.40 -89.27 20.86
CA ASP A 109 -1.65 -88.39 19.96
C ASP A 109 -2.56 -87.73 18.92
N TYR A 110 -3.60 -88.43 18.48
CA TYR A 110 -4.59 -87.88 17.56
C TYR A 110 -5.98 -88.45 17.81
N GLU A 111 -7.03 -87.74 17.42
CA GLU A 111 -8.40 -88.23 17.34
C GLU A 111 -8.87 -88.20 15.88
N PHE A 112 -9.58 -89.25 15.45
CA PHE A 112 -10.24 -89.29 14.15
C PHE A 112 -11.73 -89.41 14.34
N LYS A 113 -12.49 -88.38 13.95
CA LYS A 113 -13.94 -88.36 14.16
C LYS A 113 -14.71 -87.73 13.00
N GLN A 114 -15.79 -88.38 12.62
CA GLN A 114 -16.79 -87.79 11.73
C GLN A 114 -17.60 -86.77 12.54
N THR A 115 -17.58 -85.52 12.09
CA THR A 115 -18.25 -84.41 12.79
C THR A 115 -19.55 -84.02 12.11
N GLN A 116 -19.62 -84.20 10.79
CA GLN A 116 -20.82 -84.04 9.99
C GLN A 116 -20.86 -85.10 8.90
N THR A 117 -21.99 -85.22 8.21
CA THR A 117 -22.17 -86.20 7.13
C THR A 117 -21.08 -86.12 6.04
N ASN A 118 -20.70 -84.91 5.64
CA ASN A 118 -19.69 -84.63 4.63
C ASN A 118 -18.37 -84.10 5.23
N GLU A 119 -18.11 -84.31 6.52
CA GLU A 119 -16.93 -83.77 7.21
C GLU A 119 -16.35 -84.76 8.23
N VAL A 120 -15.06 -85.08 8.06
CA VAL A 120 -14.26 -85.81 9.06
C VAL A 120 -13.13 -84.91 9.55
N ARG A 121 -12.78 -84.98 10.83
CA ARG A 121 -11.64 -84.27 11.40
C ARG A 121 -10.59 -85.24 11.91
N LEU A 122 -9.34 -84.98 11.54
CA LEU A 122 -8.16 -85.53 12.19
C LEU A 122 -7.60 -84.46 13.13
N ILE A 123 -7.73 -84.68 14.44
CA ILE A 123 -7.30 -83.73 15.48
C ILE A 123 -6.00 -84.22 16.06
N TYR A 124 -4.93 -83.48 15.87
CA TYR A 124 -3.63 -83.72 16.48
C TYR A 124 -3.65 -83.13 17.89
N LYS A 125 -3.22 -83.91 18.87
CA LYS A 125 -3.19 -83.50 20.27
C LYS A 125 -2.00 -82.61 20.57
N LYS A 126 -2.21 -81.60 21.41
CA LYS A 126 -1.18 -80.64 21.85
C LYS A 126 0.15 -81.31 22.21
N ALA A 127 0.14 -82.32 23.08
CA ALA A 127 1.35 -83.00 23.53
C ALA A 127 2.11 -83.73 22.40
N PHE A 128 1.41 -84.19 21.37
CA PHE A 128 2.03 -84.78 20.18
C PHE A 128 2.66 -83.68 19.31
N LEU A 129 1.98 -82.55 19.12
CA LEU A 129 2.50 -81.43 18.36
C LEU A 129 3.72 -80.77 19.05
N GLU A 130 3.69 -80.56 20.37
CA GLU A 130 4.81 -79.97 21.14
C GLU A 130 6.09 -80.82 21.02
N LYS A 131 5.94 -82.15 20.92
CA LYS A 131 7.08 -83.06 20.78
C LYS A 131 7.76 -82.92 19.41
N SER A 132 7.00 -82.55 18.39
CA SER A 132 7.47 -82.43 17.00
C SER A 132 7.74 -80.98 16.56
N GLU A 133 7.54 -80.00 17.44
CA GLU A 133 7.53 -78.55 17.16
C GLU A 133 8.70 -78.02 16.32
N TRP A 134 9.92 -78.51 16.56
CA TRP A 134 11.13 -77.99 15.89
C TRP A 134 11.68 -78.95 14.84
N SER A 135 11.01 -80.09 14.65
CA SER A 135 11.54 -81.19 13.86
C SER A 135 11.18 -81.04 12.38
N SER A 136 12.00 -81.61 11.50
CA SER A 136 11.59 -81.85 10.10
C SER A 136 10.63 -83.04 9.97
N GLN A 137 10.13 -83.58 11.10
CA GLN A 137 9.31 -84.79 11.11
C GLN A 137 8.02 -84.56 10.34
N ASN A 138 7.79 -85.40 9.34
CA ASN A 138 6.64 -85.33 8.48
C ASN A 138 5.40 -85.87 9.21
N LEU A 139 4.55 -85.00 9.75
CA LEU A 139 3.31 -85.38 10.44
C LEU A 139 2.16 -85.72 9.48
N SER A 140 2.47 -85.95 8.20
CA SER A 140 1.51 -86.38 7.21
C SER A 140 0.84 -87.69 7.62
N ALA A 141 -0.48 -87.67 7.64
CA ALA A 141 -1.29 -88.88 7.75
C ALA A 141 -1.91 -89.22 6.39
N SER A 142 -1.83 -90.49 6.01
CA SER A 142 -2.65 -91.08 4.96
C SER A 142 -3.95 -91.59 5.57
N ILE A 143 -5.09 -91.10 5.07
CA ILE A 143 -6.40 -91.39 5.62
C ILE A 143 -7.20 -92.22 4.62
N THR A 144 -7.73 -93.37 5.06
CA THR A 144 -8.60 -94.24 4.27
C THR A 144 -9.97 -94.35 4.94
N LEU A 145 -11.03 -94.03 4.20
CA LEU A 145 -12.40 -94.11 4.73
C LEU A 145 -12.97 -95.52 4.60
N TYR A 146 -13.62 -95.99 5.67
CA TYR A 146 -14.40 -97.23 5.68
C TYR A 146 -15.79 -96.96 6.25
N ASN A 147 -16.87 -97.42 5.63
CA ASN A 147 -18.18 -97.37 6.29
C ASN A 147 -18.24 -98.39 7.45
N ARG A 148 -19.30 -98.32 8.27
CA ARG A 148 -19.53 -99.24 9.39
C ARG A 148 -19.55 -100.73 9.00
N GLU A 149 -19.95 -101.04 7.77
CA GLU A 149 -20.00 -102.40 7.22
C GLU A 149 -18.64 -102.92 6.71
N GLY A 150 -17.61 -102.07 6.71
CA GLY A 150 -16.24 -102.45 6.32
C GLY A 150 -15.89 -102.22 4.85
N ARG A 151 -16.74 -101.56 4.07
CA ARG A 151 -16.45 -101.18 2.69
C ARG A 151 -15.40 -100.06 2.64
N LYS A 152 -14.31 -100.32 1.94
CA LYS A 152 -13.19 -99.38 1.71
C LYS A 152 -13.54 -98.35 0.65
N PHE A 153 -13.19 -97.09 0.92
CA PHE A 153 -13.26 -95.98 -0.03
C PHE A 153 -11.87 -95.38 -0.30
N GLY A 154 -11.83 -94.28 -1.06
CA GLY A 154 -10.59 -93.61 -1.46
C GLY A 154 -9.72 -93.18 -0.27
N SER A 155 -8.41 -93.18 -0.50
CA SER A 155 -7.40 -92.69 0.45
C SER A 155 -6.85 -91.34 0.02
N ARG A 156 -6.51 -90.47 0.97
CA ARG A 156 -5.86 -89.18 0.72
C ARG A 156 -4.89 -88.85 1.84
N SER A 157 -3.76 -88.24 1.50
CA SER A 157 -2.78 -87.73 2.46
C SER A 157 -2.74 -86.20 2.47
N SER A 158 -2.27 -85.64 3.59
CA SER A 158 -2.00 -84.21 3.76
C SER A 158 -0.58 -84.01 4.27
N LYS A 159 0.15 -83.07 3.66
CA LYS A 159 1.43 -82.60 4.22
C LYS A 159 1.19 -81.84 5.51
N LEU A 160 1.98 -82.10 6.53
CA LEU A 160 1.90 -81.37 7.81
C LEU A 160 3.22 -81.43 8.57
N ARG A 161 3.59 -80.32 9.21
CA ARG A 161 4.60 -80.27 10.28
C ARG A 161 4.05 -79.49 11.48
N ALA A 162 4.55 -79.78 12.68
CA ALA A 162 4.36 -78.91 13.83
C ALA A 162 5.50 -77.90 13.83
N ASN A 163 5.19 -76.61 13.77
CA ASN A 163 6.13 -75.50 13.98
C ASN A 163 5.32 -74.20 14.14
N SER A 164 5.44 -73.54 15.28
CA SER A 164 4.69 -72.32 15.61
C SER A 164 5.38 -71.09 15.06
N ILE A 165 4.60 -70.28 14.34
CA ILE A 165 5.05 -68.97 13.84
C ILE A 165 5.63 -68.12 14.98
N LEU A 166 6.78 -67.50 14.72
CA LEU A 166 7.46 -66.62 15.66
C LEU A 166 6.59 -65.42 16.09
N PRO A 167 6.70 -64.97 17.35
CA PRO A 167 5.97 -63.81 17.82
C PRO A 167 6.34 -62.55 17.04
N GLU A 168 5.33 -61.73 16.75
CA GLU A 168 5.52 -60.45 16.05
C GLU A 168 6.34 -59.47 16.92
N PRO A 169 7.31 -58.75 16.32
CA PRO A 169 7.99 -57.61 16.94
C PRO A 169 7.06 -56.42 17.25
N LYS A 170 6.10 -56.59 18.17
CA LYS A 170 5.17 -55.54 18.60
C LYS A 170 5.75 -54.64 19.67
N GLY A 171 5.19 -53.45 19.82
CA GLY A 171 5.52 -52.53 20.92
C GLY A 171 6.96 -52.00 20.87
N ILE A 172 7.49 -51.79 19.66
CA ILE A 172 8.86 -51.27 19.47
C ILE A 172 8.97 -49.87 20.09
N ALA A 173 9.84 -49.73 21.09
CA ALA A 173 10.22 -48.47 21.72
C ALA A 173 11.36 -47.81 20.93
N LEU A 174 11.25 -46.50 20.73
CA LEU A 174 12.29 -45.68 20.10
C LEU A 174 13.18 -45.06 21.19
N LEU A 175 14.41 -45.55 21.27
CA LEU A 175 15.42 -45.15 22.25
C LEU A 175 16.62 -44.53 21.53
N LYS A 176 17.69 -44.27 22.28
CA LYS A 176 18.97 -43.78 21.73
C LYS A 176 20.19 -44.54 22.23
N TYR A 177 21.24 -44.50 21.42
CA TYR A 177 22.59 -44.97 21.72
C TYR A 177 23.60 -43.89 21.33
N SER A 178 24.54 -43.59 22.22
CA SER A 178 25.56 -42.56 22.00
C SER A 178 26.85 -43.18 21.45
N ASP A 179 27.34 -42.65 20.34
CA ASP A 179 28.56 -43.11 19.65
C ASP A 179 29.35 -41.91 19.11
N GLY A 180 30.64 -41.81 19.44
CA GLY A 180 31.50 -40.73 18.94
C GLY A 180 31.00 -39.30 19.23
N GLY A 181 30.22 -39.10 20.31
CA GLY A 181 29.65 -37.80 20.68
C GLY A 181 28.30 -37.46 20.03
N LYS A 182 27.75 -38.37 19.23
CA LYS A 182 26.41 -38.25 18.61
C LYS A 182 25.45 -39.27 19.20
N ASP A 183 24.17 -38.94 19.22
CA ASP A 183 23.09 -39.87 19.59
C ASP A 183 22.46 -40.45 18.31
N TYR A 184 22.24 -41.76 18.24
CA TYR A 184 21.54 -42.45 17.14
C TYR A 184 20.30 -43.16 17.66
N TYR A 185 19.25 -43.26 16.83
CA TYR A 185 18.05 -43.98 17.20
C TYR A 185 18.34 -45.47 17.39
N VAL A 186 17.62 -46.09 18.32
CA VAL A 186 17.63 -47.53 18.57
C VAL A 186 16.20 -48.02 18.66
N LEU A 187 15.89 -49.12 17.98
CA LEU A 187 14.58 -49.77 18.06
C LEU A 187 14.67 -50.94 19.03
N CYS A 188 13.97 -50.85 20.16
CA CYS A 188 13.98 -51.90 21.18
C CYS A 188 12.60 -52.53 21.36
N PHE A 189 12.51 -53.85 21.33
CA PHE A 189 11.24 -54.56 21.52
C PHE A 189 11.43 -55.91 22.21
N LYS A 190 10.36 -56.38 22.87
CA LYS A 190 10.25 -57.74 23.41
C LYS A 190 9.17 -58.47 22.63
N PRO A 191 9.49 -59.50 21.82
CA PRO A 191 8.47 -60.29 21.16
C PRO A 191 7.64 -61.04 22.20
N GLU A 192 6.33 -60.82 22.22
CA GLU A 192 5.45 -61.32 23.29
C GLU A 192 5.31 -62.84 23.21
N GLY A 193 5.69 -63.54 24.28
CA GLY A 193 5.64 -65.01 24.34
C GLY A 193 6.87 -65.72 23.78
N ILE A 194 7.95 -64.99 23.43
CA ILE A 194 9.23 -65.59 23.02
C ILE A 194 9.89 -66.43 24.13
N ASP A 195 9.52 -66.18 25.37
CA ASP A 195 9.97 -66.86 26.58
C ASP A 195 9.10 -68.07 26.97
N LYS A 196 8.07 -68.39 26.18
CA LYS A 196 7.20 -69.55 26.42
C LYS A 196 7.99 -70.85 26.27
N LYS A 197 7.73 -71.78 27.18
CA LYS A 197 8.30 -73.12 27.16
C LYS A 197 7.21 -74.18 26.96
N ILE A 198 7.57 -75.24 26.27
CA ILE A 198 6.74 -76.44 26.03
C ILE A 198 7.40 -77.68 26.64
N ASN A 199 6.83 -78.86 26.41
CA ASN A 199 7.35 -80.14 26.91
C ASN A 199 7.57 -80.12 28.44
N ASN A 200 6.50 -79.80 29.19
CA ASN A 200 6.52 -79.63 30.64
C ASN A 200 7.50 -78.55 31.12
N ASN A 201 7.53 -77.40 30.43
CA ASN A 201 8.32 -76.22 30.80
C ASN A 201 9.85 -76.42 30.75
N THR A 202 10.32 -77.36 29.91
CA THR A 202 11.75 -77.73 29.82
C THR A 202 12.47 -77.10 28.63
N GLU A 203 11.77 -76.82 27.53
CA GLU A 203 12.35 -76.31 26.28
C GLU A 203 11.59 -75.08 25.78
N LEU A 204 12.28 -74.12 25.16
CA LEU A 204 11.65 -72.92 24.59
C LEU A 204 10.86 -73.26 23.33
N LEU A 205 9.62 -72.76 23.23
CA LEU A 205 8.71 -72.98 22.09
C LEU A 205 9.36 -72.61 20.76
N HIS A 206 10.15 -71.54 20.72
CA HIS A 206 10.78 -71.05 19.49
C HIS A 206 12.29 -71.26 19.50
N LYS A 207 12.82 -72.31 20.14
CA LYS A 207 14.28 -72.51 20.33
C LYS A 207 15.08 -72.57 19.01
N ASP A 208 14.39 -72.77 17.90
CA ASP A 208 14.86 -72.77 16.51
C ASP A 208 14.85 -71.39 15.83
N LEU A 209 14.68 -70.30 16.60
CA LEU A 209 14.97 -68.95 16.12
C LEU A 209 16.40 -68.88 15.56
N SER A 210 16.55 -68.36 14.34
CA SER A 210 17.82 -68.35 13.63
C SER A 210 18.27 -66.95 13.23
N GLU A 211 17.35 -66.11 12.76
CA GLU A 211 17.68 -64.86 12.06
C GLU A 211 16.70 -63.72 12.42
N ILE A 212 17.21 -62.50 12.37
CA ILE A 212 16.44 -61.26 12.37
C ILE A 212 16.63 -60.54 11.03
N TYR A 213 15.52 -60.11 10.44
CA TYR A 213 15.48 -59.38 9.17
C TYR A 213 15.09 -57.94 9.43
N ILE A 214 15.84 -56.99 8.86
CA ILE A 214 15.60 -55.56 9.00
C ILE A 214 15.53 -54.91 7.62
N LYS A 215 14.44 -54.19 7.36
CA LYS A 215 14.27 -53.38 6.16
C LYS A 215 14.13 -51.91 6.54
N LYS A 216 15.10 -51.09 6.13
CA LYS A 216 15.11 -49.63 6.30
C LYS A 216 14.49 -48.97 5.06
N GLY A 217 13.32 -48.36 5.21
CA GLY A 217 12.61 -47.71 4.12
C GLY A 217 12.46 -48.60 2.89
N ASN A 218 13.02 -48.15 1.77
CA ASN A 218 13.06 -48.87 0.50
C ASN A 218 14.41 -49.57 0.23
N GLU A 219 15.32 -49.59 1.20
CA GLU A 219 16.59 -50.30 1.08
C GLU A 219 16.37 -51.83 1.04
N PRO A 220 17.33 -52.61 0.49
CA PRO A 220 17.30 -54.06 0.57
C PRO A 220 17.22 -54.56 2.01
N THR A 221 16.53 -55.67 2.25
CA THR A 221 16.42 -56.26 3.58
C THR A 221 17.77 -56.85 4.01
N ALA A 222 18.28 -56.39 5.15
CA ALA A 222 19.46 -56.95 5.82
C ALA A 222 19.07 -58.10 6.75
N THR A 223 19.93 -59.11 6.87
CA THR A 223 19.70 -60.31 7.69
C THR A 223 20.86 -60.51 8.65
N TYR A 224 20.57 -60.82 9.92
CA TYR A 224 21.58 -61.07 10.94
C TYR A 224 21.24 -62.31 11.76
N PRO A 225 22.23 -63.09 12.21
CA PRO A 225 22.00 -64.20 13.13
C PRO A 225 21.41 -63.71 14.45
N LEU A 226 20.40 -64.42 14.96
CA LEU A 226 19.82 -64.18 16.27
C LEU A 226 19.40 -65.51 16.88
N LYS A 227 20.04 -65.90 17.98
CA LYS A 227 19.79 -67.18 18.65
C LYS A 227 19.59 -66.97 20.15
N PHE A 228 19.14 -68.02 20.83
CA PHE A 228 19.11 -68.05 22.29
C PHE A 228 20.51 -68.20 22.86
N ASN A 229 20.77 -67.58 24.01
CA ASN A 229 22.00 -67.82 24.74
C ASN A 229 22.01 -69.25 25.33
N SER A 230 23.20 -69.73 25.72
CA SER A 230 23.37 -71.11 26.23
C SER A 230 22.57 -71.42 27.50
N SER A 231 22.12 -70.40 28.24
CA SER A 231 21.31 -70.55 29.45
C SER A 231 19.80 -70.45 29.22
N ASN A 232 19.34 -70.20 27.98
CA ASN A 232 17.92 -69.99 27.63
C ASN A 232 17.23 -68.91 28.49
N THR A 233 17.94 -67.83 28.78
CA THR A 233 17.43 -66.67 29.57
C THR A 233 17.44 -65.35 28.79
N GLY A 234 17.95 -65.37 27.55
CA GLY A 234 18.02 -64.22 26.66
C GLY A 234 18.54 -64.62 25.28
N PHE A 235 18.92 -63.61 24.49
CA PHE A 235 19.49 -63.80 23.16
C PHE A 235 21.03 -63.76 23.19
N ASP A 236 21.66 -64.53 22.32
CA ASP A 236 23.05 -64.34 21.92
C ASP A 236 23.09 -63.42 20.70
N ILE A 237 23.75 -62.27 20.85
CA ILE A 237 23.89 -61.23 19.82
C ILE A 237 25.34 -61.06 19.37
N SER A 238 26.25 -61.93 19.80
CA SER A 238 27.69 -61.78 19.52
C SER A 238 28.01 -61.75 18.02
N GLU A 239 27.37 -62.61 17.23
CA GLU A 239 27.50 -62.68 15.76
C GLU A 239 26.84 -61.50 15.02
N ALA A 240 26.04 -60.69 15.71
CA ALA A 240 25.32 -59.53 15.15
C ALA A 240 25.65 -58.22 15.89
N SER A 241 26.78 -58.18 16.61
CA SER A 241 27.14 -57.08 17.53
C SER A 241 27.40 -55.72 16.86
N GLU A 242 27.52 -55.68 15.54
CA GLU A 242 27.59 -54.44 14.75
C GLU A 242 26.24 -53.70 14.68
N VAL A 243 25.13 -54.43 14.80
CA VAL A 243 23.77 -53.91 14.59
C VAL A 243 22.86 -54.17 15.80
N LEU A 244 23.09 -55.23 16.57
CA LEU A 244 22.36 -55.54 17.79
C LEU A 244 23.18 -55.16 19.02
N ILE A 245 22.52 -54.54 20.00
CA ILE A 245 23.13 -54.11 21.26
C ILE A 245 22.30 -54.57 22.46
N SER A 246 22.92 -54.62 23.64
CA SER A 246 22.19 -54.86 24.88
C SER A 246 21.40 -53.62 25.31
N LEU A 247 20.23 -53.84 25.92
CA LEU A 247 19.38 -52.77 26.44
C LEU A 247 20.13 -51.80 27.37
N GLY A 248 21.07 -52.30 28.18
CA GLY A 248 21.87 -51.49 29.11
C GLY A 248 22.84 -50.49 28.44
N LYS A 249 23.03 -50.56 27.12
CA LYS A 249 23.76 -49.55 26.34
C LYS A 249 22.86 -48.44 25.79
N THR A 250 21.54 -48.55 25.98
CA THR A 250 20.55 -47.61 25.46
C THR A 250 20.03 -46.68 26.54
N ASN A 251 19.56 -45.51 26.14
CA ASN A 251 18.89 -44.56 27.02
C ASN A 251 17.56 -44.12 26.39
N SER A 252 16.60 -43.69 27.22
CA SER A 252 15.42 -42.96 26.70
C SER A 252 15.84 -41.68 25.98
N LEU A 253 15.07 -41.29 24.97
CA LEU A 253 15.16 -39.97 24.37
C LEU A 253 14.84 -38.91 25.44
N LYS A 254 15.44 -37.73 25.30
CA LYS A 254 15.07 -36.57 26.12
C LYS A 254 13.85 -35.86 25.53
N ASN A 255 13.17 -35.03 26.33
CA ASN A 255 12.00 -34.27 25.87
C ASN A 255 12.31 -33.29 24.72
N ASP A 256 13.54 -32.78 24.64
CA ASP A 256 14.02 -31.92 23.55
C ASP A 256 14.49 -32.71 22.31
N GLN A 257 14.50 -34.04 22.38
CA GLN A 257 14.87 -34.98 21.31
C GLN A 257 13.63 -35.65 20.66
N VAL A 258 12.42 -35.25 21.07
CA VAL A 258 11.16 -35.70 20.48
C VAL A 258 10.38 -34.49 19.91
N PRO A 259 9.47 -34.70 18.95
CA PRO A 259 8.65 -33.63 18.39
C PRO A 259 7.80 -32.95 19.48
N ALA A 260 7.50 -31.67 19.28
CA ALA A 260 6.68 -30.90 20.20
C ALA A 260 5.32 -31.58 20.46
N GLY A 261 4.94 -31.73 21.73
CA GLY A 261 3.70 -32.40 22.14
C GLY A 261 3.80 -33.93 22.26
N MET A 262 4.93 -34.54 21.93
CA MET A 262 5.19 -35.96 22.16
C MET A 262 5.99 -36.20 23.45
N SER A 263 5.91 -37.43 23.98
CA SER A 263 6.73 -37.89 25.12
C SER A 263 7.67 -39.01 24.67
N PRO A 264 8.89 -39.09 25.21
CA PRO A 264 9.80 -40.21 24.96
C PRO A 264 9.18 -41.56 25.29
N ASP A 265 9.46 -42.57 24.46
CA ASP A 265 9.05 -43.95 24.75
C ASP A 265 9.74 -44.44 26.04
N PRO A 266 9.04 -45.19 26.91
CA PRO A 266 9.63 -45.78 28.09
C PRO A 266 10.61 -46.91 27.70
N LEU A 267 11.65 -47.11 28.52
CA LEU A 267 12.54 -48.26 28.40
C LEU A 267 11.76 -49.58 28.57
N PRO A 268 11.83 -50.52 27.61
CA PRO A 268 11.23 -51.84 27.78
C PRO A 268 11.76 -52.57 29.01
N ALA A 269 10.90 -53.28 29.73
CA ALA A 269 11.26 -53.99 30.97
C ALA A 269 11.50 -55.49 30.75
N GLY A 270 12.45 -56.03 31.51
CA GLY A 270 12.69 -57.47 31.65
C GLY A 270 13.72 -58.06 30.66
N PRO A 271 14.06 -59.35 30.83
CA PRO A 271 14.86 -60.08 29.86
C PRO A 271 14.09 -60.22 28.54
N TRP A 272 14.79 -60.62 27.47
CA TRP A 272 14.22 -60.84 26.12
C TRP A 272 13.94 -59.59 25.29
N VAL A 273 14.69 -58.50 25.52
CA VAL A 273 14.62 -57.30 24.69
C VAL A 273 15.71 -57.35 23.62
N ILE A 274 15.31 -57.17 22.36
CA ILE A 274 16.22 -57.00 21.22
C ILE A 274 16.30 -55.51 20.95
N CYS A 275 17.51 -54.96 20.87
CA CYS A 275 17.76 -53.55 20.55
C CYS A 275 18.59 -53.43 19.27
N LEU A 276 17.99 -52.84 18.24
CA LEU A 276 18.58 -52.60 16.94
C LEU A 276 19.18 -51.19 16.87
N LYS A 277 20.50 -51.10 16.70
CA LYS A 277 21.19 -49.84 16.39
C LYS A 277 20.80 -49.39 14.97
N THR A 278 20.40 -48.13 14.85
CA THR A 278 20.21 -47.49 13.53
C THR A 278 21.39 -46.60 13.18
N ASP A 279 21.47 -46.22 11.91
CA ASP A 279 22.37 -45.21 11.36
C ASP A 279 21.76 -43.79 11.36
N VAL A 280 20.53 -43.63 11.88
CA VAL A 280 19.81 -42.35 11.89
C VAL A 280 20.13 -41.59 13.18
N GLU A 281 20.81 -40.45 13.02
CA GLU A 281 21.13 -39.55 14.12
C GLU A 281 19.85 -39.00 14.79
N VAL A 282 19.85 -38.87 16.11
CA VAL A 282 18.81 -38.19 16.88
C VAL A 282 19.01 -36.69 16.74
N SER A 283 18.56 -36.16 15.60
CA SER A 283 18.73 -34.77 15.22
C SER A 283 17.46 -34.23 14.57
N THR A 284 17.18 -32.94 14.77
CA THR A 284 16.14 -32.21 14.04
C THR A 284 16.42 -32.15 12.54
N ASN A 285 17.64 -32.54 12.14
CA ASN A 285 18.10 -32.53 10.77
C ASN A 285 17.94 -33.87 10.05
N SER A 286 17.49 -34.91 10.74
CA SER A 286 17.41 -36.27 10.20
C SER A 286 16.00 -36.56 9.68
N PRO A 287 15.86 -37.07 8.44
CA PRO A 287 14.55 -37.43 7.92
C PRO A 287 13.96 -38.61 8.68
N GLN A 288 12.65 -38.59 8.82
CA GLN A 288 11.89 -39.70 9.31
C GLN A 288 12.16 -40.95 8.46
N THR A 289 12.52 -42.05 9.13
CA THR A 289 12.89 -43.31 8.48
C THR A 289 12.09 -44.45 9.10
N THR A 290 11.43 -45.24 8.26
CA THR A 290 10.63 -46.41 8.68
C THR A 290 11.48 -47.67 8.65
N TYR A 291 11.41 -48.48 9.70
CA TYR A 291 12.03 -49.79 9.79
C TYR A 291 10.96 -50.86 9.93
N ASN A 292 11.11 -51.94 9.16
CA ASN A 292 10.32 -53.16 9.33
C ASN A 292 11.24 -54.28 9.80
N VAL A 293 10.81 -55.03 10.80
CA VAL A 293 11.59 -56.07 11.47
C VAL A 293 10.82 -57.38 11.48
N TRP A 294 11.46 -58.47 11.08
CA TRP A 294 10.91 -59.83 11.16
C TRP A 294 11.88 -60.75 11.90
N LEU A 295 11.32 -61.76 12.55
CA LEU A 295 12.07 -62.89 13.08
C LEU A 295 11.84 -64.09 12.18
N LYS A 296 12.87 -64.92 12.01
CA LYS A 296 12.79 -66.14 11.21
C LYS A 296 13.44 -67.31 11.94
N ASP A 297 12.83 -68.48 11.82
CA ASP A 297 13.34 -69.73 12.38
C ASP A 297 14.24 -70.49 11.38
N GLU A 298 14.82 -71.61 11.79
CA GLU A 298 15.65 -72.47 10.95
C GLU A 298 14.88 -73.15 9.80
N LYS A 299 13.55 -73.17 9.85
CA LYS A 299 12.67 -73.75 8.82
C LYS A 299 12.07 -72.72 7.88
N GLY A 300 12.43 -71.45 8.01
CA GLY A 300 11.99 -70.38 7.13
C GLY A 300 10.59 -69.87 7.38
N LEU A 301 9.99 -70.12 8.55
CA LEU A 301 8.80 -69.41 8.98
C LEU A 301 9.19 -68.03 9.51
N PHE A 302 8.45 -67.02 9.05
CA PHE A 302 8.62 -65.64 9.47
C PHE A 302 7.52 -65.23 10.44
N SER A 303 7.87 -64.41 11.43
CA SER A 303 6.89 -63.61 12.17
C SER A 303 6.14 -62.67 11.23
N LEU A 304 5.02 -62.10 11.68
CA LEU A 304 4.53 -60.85 11.09
C LEU A 304 5.58 -59.73 11.29
N PRO A 305 5.64 -58.71 10.40
CA PRO A 305 6.53 -57.57 10.58
C PRO A 305 6.13 -56.71 11.77
N GLY A 306 7.09 -56.32 12.59
CA GLY A 306 6.96 -55.11 13.41
C GLY A 306 7.44 -53.89 12.63
N THR A 307 6.64 -52.83 12.63
CA THR A 307 6.99 -51.56 11.98
C THR A 307 7.19 -50.47 13.04
N LYS A 308 8.30 -49.74 12.94
CA LYS A 308 8.54 -48.53 13.73
C LYS A 308 9.21 -47.49 12.87
N THR A 309 8.81 -46.25 13.08
CA THR A 309 9.35 -45.10 12.37
C THR A 309 10.05 -44.19 13.36
N THR A 310 11.17 -43.60 12.96
CA THR A 310 11.85 -42.57 13.76
C THR A 310 11.00 -41.31 13.88
N ASN A 311 11.39 -40.38 14.74
CA ASN A 311 10.65 -39.13 14.92
C ASN A 311 10.65 -38.29 13.63
N LYS A 312 9.53 -37.60 13.41
CA LYS A 312 9.35 -36.64 12.31
C LYS A 312 9.49 -35.22 12.87
N PHE A 313 10.41 -34.44 12.33
CA PHE A 313 10.61 -33.05 12.75
C PHE A 313 10.06 -32.08 11.72
N LYS A 314 9.65 -30.91 12.20
CA LYS A 314 9.16 -29.82 11.39
C LYS A 314 10.30 -29.02 10.78
N LEU A 315 10.18 -28.66 9.51
CA LEU A 315 11.11 -27.75 8.86
C LEU A 315 11.03 -26.33 9.46
N PRO A 316 12.15 -25.59 9.56
CA PRO A 316 12.14 -24.19 9.93
C PRO A 316 11.31 -23.35 8.95
N ASP A 317 10.61 -22.35 9.47
CA ASP A 317 9.78 -21.46 8.64
C ASP A 317 10.64 -20.57 7.72
N PRO A 318 10.19 -20.30 6.48
CA PRO A 318 10.84 -19.35 5.59
C PRO A 318 10.95 -17.96 6.20
N LYS A 319 12.11 -17.33 6.06
CA LYS A 319 12.42 -15.98 6.52
C LYS A 319 12.58 -15.04 5.32
N ILE A 320 12.03 -13.84 5.42
CA ILE A 320 12.06 -12.85 4.33
C ILE A 320 12.93 -11.66 4.68
N SER A 321 13.77 -11.26 3.75
CA SER A 321 14.59 -10.05 3.81
C SER A 321 14.59 -9.36 2.44
N PHE A 322 15.17 -8.17 2.36
CA PHE A 322 15.58 -7.63 1.06
C PHE A 322 16.69 -8.49 0.46
N SER A 323 16.76 -8.52 -0.87
CA SER A 323 17.88 -9.10 -1.59
C SER A 323 19.14 -8.23 -1.43
N ASN A 324 20.33 -8.83 -1.52
CA ASN A 324 21.61 -8.17 -1.22
C ASN A 324 21.90 -6.95 -2.13
N ASP A 325 21.39 -6.97 -3.35
CA ASP A 325 21.46 -5.86 -4.31
C ASP A 325 20.66 -4.62 -3.88
N MET A 326 19.74 -4.77 -2.91
CA MET A 326 18.93 -3.68 -2.36
C MET A 326 19.49 -3.10 -1.05
N ASN A 327 20.53 -3.69 -0.46
CA ASN A 327 21.09 -3.29 0.85
C ASN A 327 21.59 -1.85 0.89
N ASN A 328 22.05 -1.30 -0.25
CA ASN A 328 22.45 0.09 -0.33
C ASN A 328 21.25 0.96 -0.69
N VAL A 329 20.60 1.54 0.31
CA VAL A 329 19.42 2.41 0.14
C VAL A 329 19.66 3.58 -0.82
N PHE A 330 20.88 4.12 -0.86
CA PHE A 330 21.22 5.25 -1.74
C PHE A 330 21.29 4.82 -3.22
N GLU A 331 21.68 3.57 -3.48
CA GLU A 331 21.71 3.01 -4.83
C GLU A 331 20.36 2.42 -5.27
N SER A 332 19.68 1.71 -4.37
CA SER A 332 18.40 1.05 -4.66
C SER A 332 17.23 2.03 -4.67
N GLY A 333 17.27 3.04 -3.79
CA GLY A 333 16.14 3.92 -3.50
C GLY A 333 15.00 3.22 -2.75
N VAL A 334 15.27 2.04 -2.19
CA VAL A 334 14.28 1.17 -1.53
C VAL A 334 14.47 1.22 -0.01
N TYR A 335 13.40 1.50 0.72
CA TYR A 335 13.43 1.59 2.18
C TYR A 335 12.04 1.41 2.80
N THR A 336 11.99 1.34 4.13
CA THR A 336 10.77 1.25 4.92
C THR A 336 10.71 2.43 5.90
N PRO A 337 9.54 2.76 6.48
CA PRO A 337 9.45 3.76 7.55
C PRO A 337 10.33 3.44 8.77
N VAL A 338 10.54 2.14 9.05
CA VAL A 338 11.27 1.68 10.23
C VAL A 338 12.79 1.67 10.06
N GLY A 339 13.30 1.98 8.86
CA GLY A 339 14.74 2.09 8.61
C GLY A 339 15.19 1.60 7.24
N GLN A 340 16.51 1.64 7.06
CA GLN A 340 17.17 1.12 5.87
C GLN A 340 17.01 -0.40 5.75
N PRO A 341 17.15 -0.98 4.54
CA PRO A 341 17.47 -2.39 4.34
C PRO A 341 18.82 -2.77 5.00
N ALA A 342 18.87 -2.87 6.33
CA ALA A 342 20.11 -3.11 7.08
C ALA A 342 20.44 -4.61 7.11
N ASP A 343 21.43 -5.03 6.32
CA ASP A 343 21.92 -6.42 6.18
C ASP A 343 20.84 -7.43 5.73
N SER A 344 21.25 -8.40 4.92
CA SER A 344 20.42 -9.53 4.45
C SER A 344 19.83 -10.42 5.56
N THR A 345 20.08 -10.05 6.83
CA THR A 345 19.65 -10.73 8.05
C THR A 345 18.47 -10.04 8.74
N ALA A 346 18.18 -8.78 8.42
CA ALA A 346 17.01 -8.08 8.95
C ALA A 346 15.71 -8.61 8.33
N LEU A 347 14.83 -9.13 9.18
CA LEU A 347 13.59 -9.77 8.76
C LEU A 347 12.51 -8.74 8.44
N LEU A 348 11.92 -8.86 7.26
CA LEU A 348 10.73 -8.10 6.82
C LEU A 348 9.42 -8.74 7.32
N ASN A 349 9.43 -9.22 8.56
CA ASN A 349 8.33 -10.01 9.14
C ASN A 349 7.51 -9.26 10.20
N GLY A 350 7.75 -7.95 10.38
CA GLY A 350 6.85 -7.02 11.09
C GLY A 350 6.78 -7.23 12.60
N THR A 351 7.81 -6.83 13.35
CA THR A 351 7.83 -6.95 14.82
C THR A 351 8.25 -5.64 15.52
N GLN A 352 7.70 -4.50 15.10
CA GLN A 352 7.79 -3.26 15.87
C GLN A 352 6.39 -2.76 16.25
N ASP A 353 6.22 -2.40 17.51
CA ASP A 353 4.94 -2.01 18.11
C ASP A 353 4.37 -0.76 17.41
N GLY A 354 3.09 -0.82 17.01
CA GLY A 354 2.39 0.27 16.32
C GLY A 354 2.69 0.47 14.82
N GLN A 355 3.48 -0.40 14.18
CA GLN A 355 3.74 -0.36 12.72
C GLN A 355 2.98 -1.48 11.97
N PRO A 356 2.65 -1.28 10.67
CA PRO A 356 2.04 -2.34 9.85
C PRO A 356 2.92 -3.60 9.85
N ASP A 357 2.36 -4.73 10.29
CA ASP A 357 3.08 -5.99 10.53
C ASP A 357 2.95 -6.99 9.36
N GLY A 358 2.19 -6.64 8.33
CA GLY A 358 1.89 -7.48 7.17
C GLY A 358 0.94 -8.62 7.48
N SER A 359 0.17 -8.58 8.58
CA SER A 359 -0.84 -9.61 8.92
C SER A 359 -2.05 -9.63 7.99
N SER A 360 -2.36 -8.49 7.37
CA SER A 360 -3.53 -8.30 6.49
C SER A 360 -3.21 -7.30 5.38
N ALA A 361 -4.11 -7.17 4.39
CA ALA A 361 -3.94 -6.21 3.31
C ALA A 361 -4.01 -4.74 3.81
N GLU A 362 -4.74 -4.51 4.89
CA GLU A 362 -4.91 -3.23 5.58
C GLU A 362 -3.66 -2.86 6.39
N ASN A 363 -3.01 -3.87 7.00
CA ASN A 363 -1.77 -3.73 7.76
C ASN A 363 -0.53 -4.11 6.95
N ALA A 364 -0.57 -3.95 5.62
CA ALA A 364 0.54 -4.31 4.73
C ALA A 364 1.80 -3.48 5.02
N ILE A 365 2.97 -4.13 5.07
CA ILE A 365 4.26 -3.49 5.37
C ILE A 365 4.60 -2.53 4.23
N PRO A 366 4.73 -1.20 4.48
CA PRO A 366 5.06 -0.24 3.45
C PRO A 366 6.53 -0.33 3.03
N ILE A 367 6.75 -0.47 1.73
CA ILE A 367 8.07 -0.45 1.07
C ILE A 367 8.04 0.68 0.05
N TYR A 368 8.89 1.68 0.26
CA TYR A 368 9.03 2.81 -0.64
C TYR A 368 10.08 2.52 -1.70
N THR A 369 9.82 2.96 -2.93
CA THR A 369 10.76 2.93 -4.06
C THR A 369 10.81 4.31 -4.69
N ALA A 370 11.84 5.07 -4.34
CA ALA A 370 12.04 6.43 -4.82
C ALA A 370 12.39 6.48 -6.31
N TYR A 371 13.06 5.44 -6.81
CA TYR A 371 13.57 5.38 -8.18
C TYR A 371 12.64 4.60 -9.13
N GLY A 372 11.60 3.95 -8.59
CA GLY A 372 10.68 3.12 -9.38
C GLY A 372 11.24 1.74 -9.75
N ASN A 373 12.31 1.30 -9.09
CA ASN A 373 12.83 -0.06 -9.22
C ASN A 373 11.85 -1.06 -8.60
N ASP A 374 11.69 -2.20 -9.26
CA ASP A 374 10.96 -3.34 -8.72
C ASP A 374 11.65 -3.84 -7.44
N ILE A 375 10.86 -4.31 -6.46
CA ILE A 375 11.36 -4.73 -5.15
C ILE A 375 11.74 -6.21 -5.20
N ARG A 376 13.00 -6.51 -4.95
CA ARG A 376 13.49 -7.90 -4.90
C ARG A 376 13.59 -8.39 -3.47
N LEU A 377 12.81 -9.41 -3.13
CA LEU A 377 12.78 -10.04 -1.82
C LEU A 377 13.52 -11.39 -1.85
N LYS A 378 14.28 -11.65 -0.79
CA LYS A 378 14.95 -12.92 -0.54
C LYS A 378 14.14 -13.72 0.46
N ILE A 379 13.87 -14.98 0.14
CA ILE A 379 13.24 -15.95 1.03
C ILE A 379 14.29 -17.01 1.36
N LYS A 380 14.57 -17.24 2.65
CA LYS A 380 15.57 -18.20 3.10
C LYS A 380 15.04 -19.11 4.21
N VAL A 381 15.30 -20.41 4.10
CA VAL A 381 15.06 -21.38 5.16
C VAL A 381 16.39 -21.64 5.86
N ASN A 382 16.49 -21.28 7.14
CA ASN A 382 17.73 -21.47 7.91
C ASN A 382 17.84 -22.91 8.38
N ILE A 383 18.48 -23.75 7.56
CA ILE A 383 18.56 -25.19 7.76
C ILE A 383 19.95 -25.71 7.36
N HIS A 384 20.32 -26.87 7.89
CA HIS A 384 21.64 -27.48 7.66
C HIS A 384 21.82 -27.94 6.20
N ASP A 385 23.03 -27.76 5.64
CA ASP A 385 23.34 -28.00 4.22
C ASP A 385 23.06 -29.44 3.77
N SER A 386 23.18 -30.43 4.66
CA SER A 386 22.86 -31.83 4.35
C SER A 386 21.40 -32.05 3.97
N ILE A 387 20.48 -31.24 4.50
CA ILE A 387 19.04 -31.30 4.21
C ILE A 387 18.75 -30.63 2.87
N VAL A 388 19.48 -29.55 2.58
CA VAL A 388 19.43 -28.87 1.29
C VAL A 388 19.83 -29.83 0.17
N ALA A 389 20.95 -30.53 0.35
CA ALA A 389 21.43 -31.55 -0.59
C ALA A 389 20.47 -32.74 -0.77
N ALA A 390 19.61 -33.01 0.22
CA ALA A 390 18.59 -34.05 0.15
C ALA A 390 17.35 -33.66 -0.69
N GLY A 391 17.33 -32.46 -1.26
CA GLY A 391 16.28 -32.00 -2.17
C GLY A 391 15.19 -31.15 -1.52
N LEU A 392 15.55 -30.30 -0.55
CA LEU A 392 14.63 -29.31 0.04
C LEU A 392 13.91 -28.54 -1.06
N GLU A 393 12.59 -28.41 -0.95
CA GLU A 393 11.79 -27.59 -1.85
C GLU A 393 11.21 -26.38 -1.12
N ILE A 394 11.40 -25.19 -1.69
CA ILE A 394 10.78 -23.93 -1.24
C ILE A 394 9.81 -23.48 -2.31
N LYS A 395 8.52 -23.38 -1.97
CA LYS A 395 7.47 -22.84 -2.85
C LYS A 395 7.06 -21.47 -2.36
N THR A 396 7.04 -20.51 -3.27
CA THR A 396 6.63 -19.13 -2.98
C THR A 396 5.65 -18.65 -4.04
N TYR A 397 4.55 -18.07 -3.60
CA TYR A 397 3.50 -17.49 -4.43
C TYR A 397 3.34 -16.02 -4.08
N VAL A 398 3.37 -15.16 -5.09
CA VAL A 398 3.14 -13.73 -4.97
C VAL A 398 1.83 -13.41 -5.68
N TYR A 399 0.90 -12.83 -4.94
CA TYR A 399 -0.37 -12.35 -5.46
C TYR A 399 -0.39 -10.83 -5.44
N ARG A 400 -0.84 -10.21 -6.53
CA ARG A 400 -1.02 -8.76 -6.64
C ARG A 400 -2.48 -8.39 -6.42
N LYS A 401 -2.74 -7.36 -5.60
CA LYS A 401 -4.08 -6.81 -5.40
C LYS A 401 -4.54 -6.07 -6.66
N THR A 402 -5.73 -6.43 -7.15
CA THR A 402 -6.43 -5.81 -8.28
C THR A 402 -7.85 -5.40 -7.84
N GLU A 403 -8.61 -4.75 -8.73
CA GLU A 403 -10.02 -4.43 -8.46
C GLU A 403 -10.88 -5.68 -8.17
N SER A 404 -10.54 -6.83 -8.78
CA SER A 404 -11.22 -8.11 -8.57
C SER A 404 -10.62 -8.96 -7.44
N GLY A 405 -9.77 -8.37 -6.59
CA GLY A 405 -9.09 -9.06 -5.49
C GLY A 405 -7.65 -9.47 -5.81
N PHE A 406 -7.09 -10.42 -5.05
CA PHE A 406 -5.73 -10.90 -5.23
C PHE A 406 -5.64 -11.90 -6.40
N GLN A 407 -4.77 -11.62 -7.35
CA GLN A 407 -4.49 -12.47 -8.51
C GLN A 407 -3.05 -12.94 -8.47
N LEU A 408 -2.77 -14.18 -8.89
CA LEU A 408 -1.40 -14.69 -8.95
C LEU A 408 -0.58 -13.81 -9.90
N PHE A 409 0.53 -13.28 -9.40
CA PHE A 409 1.42 -12.38 -10.11
C PHE A 409 2.69 -13.11 -10.54
N SER A 410 3.28 -13.86 -9.63
CA SER A 410 4.44 -14.72 -9.89
C SER A 410 4.50 -15.85 -8.87
N ASP A 411 5.17 -16.93 -9.24
CA ASP A 411 5.51 -18.03 -8.36
C ASP A 411 6.97 -18.45 -8.58
N SER A 412 7.55 -19.08 -7.56
CA SER A 412 8.92 -19.57 -7.58
C SER A 412 8.99 -20.88 -6.81
N THR A 413 9.59 -21.89 -7.43
CA THR A 413 9.90 -23.18 -6.79
C THR A 413 11.39 -23.44 -6.94
N VAL A 414 12.08 -23.63 -5.82
CA VAL A 414 13.50 -24.03 -5.80
C VAL A 414 13.58 -25.41 -5.19
N SER A 415 14.26 -26.33 -5.89
CA SER A 415 14.57 -27.68 -5.41
C SER A 415 16.08 -27.83 -5.21
N GLY A 416 16.51 -28.34 -4.06
CA GLY A 416 17.93 -28.51 -3.73
C GLY A 416 18.64 -27.22 -3.31
N GLY A 417 17.89 -26.18 -2.93
CA GLY A 417 18.41 -24.90 -2.43
C GLY A 417 17.66 -24.44 -1.17
N ASN A 418 18.33 -23.64 -0.32
CA ASN A 418 17.73 -23.09 0.91
C ASN A 418 17.31 -21.62 0.79
N GLU A 419 17.41 -21.03 -0.40
CA GLU A 419 16.96 -19.67 -0.68
C GLU A 419 16.35 -19.53 -2.08
N THR A 420 15.42 -18.59 -2.20
CA THR A 420 14.80 -18.17 -3.46
C THR A 420 14.53 -16.67 -3.46
N PHE A 421 14.24 -16.10 -4.63
CA PHE A 421 13.98 -14.67 -4.82
C PHE A 421 12.65 -14.47 -5.55
N VAL A 422 11.94 -13.40 -5.17
CA VAL A 422 10.74 -12.94 -5.87
C VAL A 422 10.77 -11.43 -6.05
N GLU A 423 10.08 -10.94 -7.07
CA GLU A 423 9.99 -9.51 -7.38
C GLU A 423 8.56 -9.00 -7.18
N LEU A 424 8.45 -7.81 -6.59
CA LEU A 424 7.21 -7.04 -6.49
C LEU A 424 7.32 -5.82 -7.41
N SER A 425 6.44 -5.73 -8.41
CA SER A 425 6.54 -4.64 -9.38
C SER A 425 6.16 -3.27 -8.80
N ALA A 426 6.94 -2.25 -9.15
CA ALA A 426 6.82 -0.85 -8.74
C ALA A 426 6.17 0.06 -9.79
N LYS A 427 5.52 -0.52 -10.82
CA LYS A 427 4.93 0.24 -11.93
C LYS A 427 3.71 1.08 -11.54
N SER A 428 2.96 0.67 -10.53
CA SER A 428 1.84 1.43 -9.98
C SER A 428 2.33 2.45 -8.96
N GLU A 429 1.61 3.57 -8.78
CA GLU A 429 1.93 4.53 -7.72
C GLU A 429 1.90 3.86 -6.34
N GLU A 430 0.93 2.98 -6.13
CA GLU A 430 0.79 2.19 -4.91
C GLU A 430 0.09 0.87 -5.22
N VAL A 431 0.58 -0.23 -4.66
CA VAL A 431 -0.01 -1.57 -4.85
C VAL A 431 0.30 -2.48 -3.65
N VAL A 432 -0.67 -3.31 -3.27
CA VAL A 432 -0.50 -4.32 -2.21
C VAL A 432 -0.25 -5.69 -2.83
N TYR A 433 0.71 -6.42 -2.28
CA TYR A 433 1.01 -7.81 -2.61
C TYR A 433 0.77 -8.70 -1.40
N ARG A 434 0.30 -9.93 -1.63
CA ARG A 434 0.22 -11.03 -0.65
C ARG A 434 1.27 -12.05 -1.06
N LEU A 435 2.20 -12.37 -0.17
CA LEU A 435 3.25 -13.36 -0.39
C LEU A 435 2.99 -14.54 0.53
N GLU A 436 2.96 -15.73 -0.04
CA GLU A 436 2.78 -17.00 0.64
C GLU A 436 3.98 -17.90 0.35
N SER A 437 4.64 -18.42 1.38
CA SER A 437 5.82 -19.27 1.21
C SER A 437 5.86 -20.38 2.26
N TYR A 438 6.27 -21.58 1.84
CA TYR A 438 6.48 -22.72 2.72
C TYR A 438 7.55 -23.64 2.14
N ALA A 439 8.16 -24.44 3.02
CA ALA A 439 9.19 -25.41 2.69
C ALA A 439 8.70 -26.82 3.00
N PHE A 440 9.06 -27.76 2.13
CA PHE A 440 8.73 -29.17 2.33
C PHE A 440 9.87 -30.07 1.87
N LEU A 441 9.95 -31.23 2.51
CA LEU A 441 10.92 -32.27 2.19
C LEU A 441 10.39 -33.61 2.71
N SER A 442 10.52 -34.67 1.90
CA SER A 442 10.12 -36.01 2.30
C SER A 442 10.83 -36.44 3.59
N GLY A 443 10.08 -36.98 4.54
CA GLY A 443 10.60 -37.36 5.86
C GLY A 443 10.55 -36.25 6.92
N PHE A 444 10.07 -35.06 6.58
CA PHE A 444 9.84 -33.95 7.51
C PHE A 444 8.36 -33.55 7.52
N ASP A 445 7.92 -32.90 8.59
CA ASP A 445 6.71 -32.09 8.53
C ASP A 445 7.02 -30.78 7.80
N ASP A 446 6.09 -30.35 6.95
CA ASP A 446 6.20 -29.10 6.23
C ASP A 446 6.37 -27.94 7.22
N SER A 447 7.08 -26.89 6.79
CA SER A 447 7.12 -25.65 7.56
C SER A 447 5.72 -25.07 7.70
N GLU A 448 5.50 -24.14 8.64
CA GLU A 448 4.29 -23.32 8.53
C GLU A 448 4.30 -22.55 7.21
N SER A 449 3.12 -22.35 6.65
CA SER A 449 2.94 -21.37 5.58
C SER A 449 3.08 -19.97 6.16
N PHE A 450 4.13 -19.28 5.76
CA PHE A 450 4.28 -17.86 6.02
C PHE A 450 3.43 -17.08 5.02
N VAL A 451 2.54 -16.22 5.52
CA VAL A 451 1.74 -15.30 4.71
C VAL A 451 1.96 -13.87 5.19
N LYS A 452 2.43 -12.99 4.31
CA LYS A 452 2.55 -11.54 4.60
C LYS A 452 2.07 -10.66 3.46
N TYR A 453 1.68 -9.45 3.83
CA TYR A 453 1.26 -8.41 2.90
C TYR A 453 2.27 -7.26 2.87
N TYR A 454 2.63 -6.84 1.67
CA TYR A 454 3.57 -5.74 1.40
C TYR A 454 2.90 -4.68 0.54
N LYS A 455 3.07 -3.40 0.87
CA LYS A 455 2.56 -2.26 0.11
C LYS A 455 3.72 -1.55 -0.56
N VAL A 456 3.88 -1.73 -1.87
CA VAL A 456 4.91 -1.05 -2.65
C VAL A 456 4.39 0.34 -3.02
N ILE A 457 5.15 1.38 -2.65
CA ILE A 457 4.77 2.79 -2.80
C ILE A 457 5.85 3.53 -3.57
N ARG A 458 5.50 4.12 -4.72
CA ARG A 458 6.44 4.89 -5.53
C ARG A 458 6.54 6.34 -5.03
N GLY A 459 7.77 6.81 -4.86
CA GLY A 459 8.06 8.18 -4.43
C GLY A 459 8.95 8.24 -3.19
N VAL A 460 9.13 9.46 -2.68
CA VAL A 460 10.00 9.74 -1.52
C VAL A 460 9.14 10.07 -0.30
N ASN A 461 9.46 9.49 0.84
CA ASN A 461 8.75 9.66 2.10
C ASN A 461 9.69 10.15 3.20
N GLY A 462 9.32 11.25 3.84
CA GLY A 462 10.10 11.88 4.92
C GLY A 462 9.87 11.28 6.30
N ASP A 463 8.74 10.59 6.48
CA ASP A 463 8.35 9.98 7.75
C ASP A 463 9.05 8.62 7.91
N THR A 464 10.36 8.66 8.14
CA THR A 464 11.22 7.48 8.27
C THR A 464 12.10 7.56 9.51
N ALA A 465 12.70 6.43 9.88
CA ALA A 465 13.74 6.39 10.90
C ALA A 465 14.93 7.33 10.54
N PRO A 466 15.63 7.89 11.54
CA PRO A 466 16.66 8.92 11.32
C PRO A 466 17.89 8.47 10.52
N ASP A 467 18.10 7.17 10.39
CA ASP A 467 19.21 6.57 9.65
C ASP A 467 18.98 6.57 8.12
N VAL A 468 17.74 6.74 7.65
CA VAL A 468 17.44 6.80 6.21
C VAL A 468 17.85 8.17 5.62
N PRO A 469 18.72 8.23 4.59
CA PRO A 469 19.19 9.50 4.01
C PRO A 469 18.20 10.06 2.99
N VAL A 470 16.98 10.40 3.46
CA VAL A 470 15.85 10.74 2.59
C VAL A 470 16.11 11.95 1.67
N TRP A 471 16.85 12.96 2.13
CA TRP A 471 17.24 14.09 1.28
C TRP A 471 18.15 13.66 0.14
N GLY A 472 19.12 12.78 0.42
CA GLY A 472 20.00 12.24 -0.60
C GLY A 472 19.26 11.38 -1.63
N ILE A 473 18.28 10.62 -1.16
CA ILE A 473 17.38 9.85 -2.03
C ILE A 473 16.54 10.79 -2.91
N LEU A 474 15.97 11.86 -2.35
CA LEU A 474 15.23 12.87 -3.11
C LEU A 474 16.12 13.51 -4.18
N LYS A 475 17.32 13.94 -3.79
CA LYS A 475 18.30 14.55 -4.69
C LYS A 475 18.62 13.64 -5.87
N LYS A 476 19.02 12.40 -5.62
CA LYS A 476 19.32 11.41 -6.66
C LYS A 476 18.08 11.04 -7.50
N ALA A 477 16.90 10.99 -6.88
CA ALA A 477 15.64 10.76 -7.60
C ALA A 477 15.36 11.88 -8.62
N VAL A 478 15.58 13.14 -8.24
CA VAL A 478 15.39 14.29 -9.13
C VAL A 478 16.49 14.35 -10.19
N GLU A 479 17.76 14.30 -9.80
CA GLU A 479 18.90 14.51 -10.70
C GLU A 479 19.05 13.36 -11.70
N GLU A 480 18.94 12.10 -11.25
CA GLU A 480 19.35 10.94 -12.04
C GLU A 480 18.20 10.01 -12.41
N LYS A 481 17.30 9.69 -11.47
CA LYS A 481 16.46 8.47 -11.60
C LYS A 481 15.09 8.71 -12.20
N THR A 482 14.46 9.85 -11.95
CA THR A 482 13.16 10.16 -12.56
C THR A 482 13.36 10.42 -14.06
N GLU A 483 12.60 9.69 -14.89
CA GLU A 483 12.60 9.88 -16.34
C GLU A 483 12.19 11.31 -16.73
N ALA A 484 12.70 11.83 -17.84
CA ALA A 484 12.30 13.15 -18.33
C ALA A 484 10.80 13.20 -18.64
N GLY A 485 10.11 14.23 -18.14
CA GLY A 485 8.66 14.37 -18.17
C GLY A 485 7.94 13.60 -17.06
N GLY A 486 8.66 12.79 -16.28
CA GLY A 486 8.13 12.00 -15.17
C GLY A 486 7.67 12.86 -13.99
N THR A 487 6.85 12.24 -13.14
CA THR A 487 6.38 12.84 -11.87
C THR A 487 7.02 12.12 -10.70
N LEU A 488 7.76 12.86 -9.87
CA LEU A 488 8.25 12.41 -8.58
C LEU A 488 7.28 12.83 -7.48
N ILE A 489 6.80 11.87 -6.70
CA ILE A 489 5.88 12.14 -5.60
C ILE A 489 6.65 12.24 -4.28
N VAL A 490 6.33 13.26 -3.49
CA VAL A 490 6.86 13.51 -2.15
C VAL A 490 5.75 13.33 -1.11
N ARG A 491 6.09 12.69 0.01
CA ARG A 491 5.22 12.44 1.17
C ARG A 491 5.91 12.88 2.47
N GLY A 492 5.17 13.55 3.34
CA GLY A 492 5.69 14.01 4.64
C GLY A 492 6.81 15.06 4.50
N GLU A 493 7.57 15.27 5.57
CA GLU A 493 8.67 16.25 5.59
C GLU A 493 10.01 15.63 5.18
N ILE A 494 10.49 15.93 3.96
CA ILE A 494 11.85 15.59 3.53
C ILE A 494 12.82 16.60 4.14
N LYS A 495 13.60 16.18 5.13
CA LYS A 495 14.48 17.07 5.91
C LYS A 495 15.95 16.81 5.64
N ALA A 496 16.69 17.86 5.28
CA ALA A 496 18.15 17.80 5.18
C ALA A 496 18.81 17.65 6.57
N THR A 497 19.90 16.89 6.66
CA THR A 497 20.63 16.65 7.92
C THR A 497 22.14 16.59 7.71
N ASN A 498 22.90 16.76 8.80
CA ASN A 498 24.36 16.59 8.85
C ASN A 498 24.80 15.12 9.08
N SER A 499 23.90 14.14 8.90
CA SER A 499 24.19 12.73 9.21
C SER A 499 25.42 12.22 8.44
N SER A 500 26.36 11.62 9.16
CA SER A 500 27.69 11.22 8.70
C SER A 500 27.74 9.94 7.85
N GLY A 501 26.59 9.37 7.47
CA GLY A 501 26.46 8.06 6.80
C GLY A 501 26.72 8.05 5.28
N GLY A 502 27.15 9.16 4.69
CA GLY A 502 27.46 9.29 3.27
C GLY A 502 27.24 10.73 2.81
N ALA A 503 28.18 11.27 2.03
CA ALA A 503 28.02 12.59 1.41
C ALA A 503 26.72 12.61 0.60
N GLY A 504 25.70 13.36 1.03
CA GLY A 504 24.47 13.50 0.23
C GLY A 504 23.15 13.75 0.95
N ASN A 505 23.05 13.64 2.29
CA ASN A 505 21.77 13.91 2.98
C ASN A 505 21.46 15.41 3.21
N HIS A 506 22.14 16.27 2.44
CA HIS A 506 21.94 17.71 2.33
C HIS A 506 22.53 18.16 0.97
N GLY A 507 22.34 19.43 0.64
CA GLY A 507 22.90 20.07 -0.55
C GLY A 507 21.85 20.39 -1.61
N GLU A 508 22.24 21.23 -2.56
CA GLU A 508 21.38 21.71 -3.65
C GLU A 508 20.98 20.55 -4.57
N ILE A 509 19.74 20.59 -5.07
CA ILE A 509 19.18 19.64 -6.03
C ILE A 509 19.14 20.30 -7.41
N GLU A 510 19.91 19.78 -8.35
CA GLU A 510 19.97 20.28 -9.72
C GLU A 510 18.81 19.74 -10.57
N ILE A 511 18.17 20.62 -11.34
CA ILE A 511 17.13 20.25 -12.30
C ILE A 511 17.55 20.73 -13.69
N ASN A 512 17.72 19.77 -14.61
CA ASN A 512 18.15 20.00 -15.99
C ASN A 512 17.24 19.32 -17.05
N LYS A 513 16.09 18.76 -16.63
CA LYS A 513 15.14 18.01 -17.47
C LYS A 513 13.69 18.40 -17.19
N ASP A 514 12.78 18.01 -18.08
CA ASP A 514 11.35 18.10 -17.81
C ASP A 514 11.02 17.23 -16.58
N ILE A 515 10.34 17.77 -15.58
CA ILE A 515 9.98 17.02 -14.36
C ILE A 515 8.82 17.69 -13.63
N THR A 516 7.98 16.88 -13.00
CA THR A 516 7.01 17.34 -11.99
C THR A 516 7.41 16.81 -10.62
N ILE A 517 7.58 17.69 -9.64
CA ILE A 517 7.81 17.33 -8.23
C ILE A 517 6.55 17.71 -7.47
N ARG A 518 5.84 16.72 -6.94
CA ARG A 518 4.48 16.89 -6.42
C ARG A 518 4.29 16.30 -5.03
N GLY A 519 3.67 17.05 -4.13
CA GLY A 519 3.19 16.55 -2.84
C GLY A 519 1.98 15.63 -3.02
N LYS A 520 1.96 14.49 -2.35
CA LYS A 520 0.85 13.53 -2.44
C LYS A 520 -0.44 14.03 -1.78
N THR A 521 -0.29 14.56 -0.58
CA THR A 521 -1.33 14.95 0.37
C THR A 521 -1.63 16.45 0.26
N GLY A 522 -0.61 17.25 -0.04
CA GLY A 522 -0.73 18.70 -0.25
C GLY A 522 0.26 19.51 0.59
N LYS A 523 0.34 20.81 0.32
CA LYS A 523 1.40 21.71 0.82
C LYS A 523 1.48 21.80 2.35
N ASP A 524 0.39 21.53 3.07
CA ASP A 524 0.35 21.61 4.54
C ASP A 524 0.98 20.40 5.23
N VAL A 525 1.17 19.30 4.50
CA VAL A 525 1.74 18.04 5.01
C VAL A 525 3.08 17.74 4.34
N ASP A 526 3.10 17.79 3.01
CA ASP A 526 4.29 17.41 2.25
C ASP A 526 5.21 18.61 2.08
N SER A 527 6.46 18.45 2.51
CA SER A 527 7.43 19.55 2.47
C SER A 527 8.84 19.10 2.15
N ILE A 528 9.60 19.99 1.52
CA ILE A 528 11.04 19.86 1.31
C ILE A 528 11.70 20.93 2.17
N ASN A 529 12.37 20.48 3.22
CA ASN A 529 12.95 21.31 4.28
C ASN A 529 14.47 21.24 4.21
N ALA A 530 15.11 22.29 3.67
CA ALA A 530 16.57 22.40 3.62
C ALA A 530 17.21 22.65 4.99
N ASN A 531 16.41 22.86 6.04
CA ASN A 531 16.83 22.80 7.44
C ASN A 531 18.05 23.68 7.78
N SER A 532 18.16 24.85 7.16
CA SER A 532 19.34 25.70 7.22
C SER A 532 19.83 26.01 8.64
N SER A 533 18.93 26.22 9.60
CA SER A 533 19.27 26.51 11.00
C SER A 533 20.03 25.39 11.69
N ALA A 534 19.78 24.13 11.33
CA ALA A 534 20.45 22.97 11.92
C ALA A 534 21.72 22.54 11.14
N LEU A 535 21.88 23.01 9.90
CA LEU A 535 23.01 22.64 9.03
C LEU A 535 24.28 23.49 9.24
N GLY A 536 24.18 24.66 9.89
CA GLY A 536 25.34 25.52 10.11
C GLY A 536 25.99 25.96 8.79
N SER A 537 27.27 25.70 8.58
CA SER A 537 27.98 26.02 7.32
C SER A 537 27.52 25.19 6.11
N ASN A 538 26.79 24.10 6.34
CA ASN A 538 26.28 23.23 5.27
C ASN A 538 24.91 23.67 4.75
N HIS A 539 24.37 24.81 5.20
CA HIS A 539 23.10 25.30 4.69
C HIS A 539 23.17 25.51 3.17
N HIS A 540 22.04 25.30 2.50
CA HIS A 540 21.98 25.33 1.04
C HIS A 540 20.58 25.74 0.56
N ARG A 541 20.50 26.14 -0.71
CA ARG A 541 19.21 26.26 -1.39
C ARG A 541 18.61 24.90 -1.68
N ILE A 542 17.33 24.85 -2.02
CA ILE A 542 16.65 23.58 -2.35
C ILE A 542 16.94 23.21 -3.79
N PHE A 543 16.53 24.05 -4.75
CA PHE A 543 16.62 23.76 -6.18
C PHE A 543 17.55 24.73 -6.92
N ASN A 544 18.35 24.18 -7.83
CA ASN A 544 19.09 24.91 -8.85
C ASN A 544 18.57 24.49 -10.23
N ILE A 545 17.83 25.37 -10.90
CA ILE A 545 17.20 25.09 -12.19
C ILE A 545 18.02 25.75 -13.29
N ASN A 546 18.67 24.91 -14.09
CA ASN A 546 19.40 25.31 -15.29
C ASN A 546 18.98 24.42 -16.47
N ALA A 547 17.71 24.53 -16.86
CA ALA A 547 17.04 23.59 -17.76
C ALA A 547 16.44 24.32 -18.98
N ASN A 548 17.28 24.89 -19.84
CA ASN A 548 16.82 25.69 -20.98
C ASN A 548 15.82 24.90 -21.86
N GLY A 549 14.66 25.50 -22.14
CA GLY A 549 13.58 24.90 -22.92
C GLY A 549 12.81 23.76 -22.22
N LYS A 550 13.11 23.43 -20.97
CA LYS A 550 12.44 22.37 -20.19
C LYS A 550 11.32 22.92 -19.32
N ASN A 551 10.38 22.07 -18.96
CA ASN A 551 9.21 22.37 -18.14
C ASN A 551 9.35 21.71 -16.77
N ILE A 552 9.43 22.54 -15.75
CA ILE A 552 9.59 22.15 -14.35
C ILE A 552 8.30 22.53 -13.63
N ARG A 553 7.65 21.55 -12.99
CA ARG A 553 6.45 21.80 -12.19
C ARG A 553 6.71 21.47 -10.74
N LEU A 554 6.40 22.43 -9.86
CA LEU A 554 6.34 22.23 -8.42
C LEU A 554 4.87 22.32 -8.01
N GLU A 555 4.33 21.25 -7.44
CA GLU A 555 2.90 21.13 -7.17
C GLU A 555 2.60 20.66 -5.74
N GLY A 556 1.76 21.39 -5.00
CA GLY A 556 1.21 20.89 -3.74
C GLY A 556 2.25 20.67 -2.63
N LEU A 557 3.31 21.48 -2.56
CA LEU A 557 4.43 21.31 -1.62
C LEU A 557 4.73 22.58 -0.83
N THR A 558 5.23 22.41 0.39
CA THR A 558 5.96 23.48 1.09
C THR A 558 7.46 23.39 0.84
N LEU A 559 8.08 24.45 0.32
CA LEU A 559 9.54 24.60 0.23
C LEU A 559 10.02 25.52 1.35
N LYS A 560 10.82 25.00 2.28
CA LYS A 560 11.17 25.78 3.47
C LYS A 560 12.61 25.67 3.94
N ASN A 561 13.03 26.71 4.65
CA ASN A 561 14.34 26.86 5.28
C ASN A 561 15.51 26.70 4.30
N GLY A 562 15.30 27.01 3.02
CA GLY A 562 16.36 27.15 2.02
C GLY A 562 17.19 28.39 2.31
N LYS A 563 18.51 28.25 2.36
CA LYS A 563 19.42 29.36 2.64
C LYS A 563 20.65 29.30 1.75
N LYS A 564 21.10 30.44 1.24
CA LYS A 564 22.39 30.51 0.55
C LYS A 564 23.21 31.72 0.97
N SER A 565 24.41 31.48 1.50
CA SER A 565 25.44 32.51 1.63
C SER A 565 26.15 32.73 0.29
N ASN A 566 26.54 33.98 0.04
CA ASN A 566 27.41 34.38 -1.07
C ASN A 566 26.87 34.04 -2.49
N ALA A 567 25.58 33.77 -2.64
CA ALA A 567 24.93 33.57 -3.94
C ALA A 567 23.39 33.78 -3.84
N ASP A 568 22.77 34.04 -4.99
CA ASP A 568 21.33 34.30 -5.09
C ASP A 568 20.45 33.03 -5.03
N GLY A 569 19.15 33.18 -4.78
CA GLY A 569 18.19 32.08 -4.72
C GLY A 569 18.30 31.28 -3.42
N GLY A 570 17.42 31.59 -2.46
CA GLY A 570 17.35 30.94 -1.14
C GLY A 570 16.66 29.58 -1.18
N ALA A 571 15.46 29.47 -1.75
CA ALA A 571 14.83 28.17 -2.06
C ALA A 571 15.13 27.72 -3.49
N VAL A 572 14.88 28.59 -4.47
CA VAL A 572 15.02 28.26 -5.90
C VAL A 572 15.90 29.27 -6.60
N LEU A 573 16.96 28.79 -7.24
CA LEU A 573 17.75 29.52 -8.23
C LEU A 573 17.24 29.13 -9.63
N HIS A 574 16.50 30.01 -10.31
CA HIS A 574 15.88 29.75 -11.61
C HIS A 574 16.61 30.51 -12.73
N LYS A 575 17.64 29.86 -13.28
CA LYS A 575 18.52 30.44 -14.31
C LYS A 575 17.94 30.33 -15.72
N SER A 576 17.21 29.26 -16.02
CA SER A 576 16.59 29.02 -17.32
C SER A 576 15.46 27.98 -17.22
N GLY A 577 14.68 27.80 -18.28
CA GLY A 577 13.56 26.85 -18.33
C GLY A 577 12.23 27.44 -17.86
N ASN A 578 11.16 26.66 -17.97
CA ASN A 578 9.80 27.06 -17.64
C ASN A 578 9.42 26.49 -16.26
N LEU A 579 9.47 27.32 -15.22
CA LEU A 579 9.07 26.95 -13.86
C LEU A 579 7.59 27.29 -13.64
N HIS A 580 6.79 26.28 -13.33
CA HIS A 580 5.40 26.42 -12.91
C HIS A 580 5.28 26.05 -11.43
N ILE A 581 4.87 27.00 -10.60
CA ILE A 581 4.56 26.81 -9.18
C ILE A 581 3.05 26.78 -9.02
N LYS A 582 2.52 25.65 -8.56
CA LYS A 582 1.07 25.44 -8.38
C LYS A 582 0.77 24.91 -6.99
N ASP A 583 -0.16 25.56 -6.28
CA ASP A 583 -0.61 25.11 -4.96
C ASP A 583 0.56 24.87 -3.97
N CYS A 584 1.60 25.69 -4.03
CA CYS A 584 2.79 25.57 -3.19
C CYS A 584 2.89 26.70 -2.17
N LYS A 585 3.57 26.43 -1.06
CA LYS A 585 3.96 27.42 -0.05
C LYS A 585 5.48 27.52 0.06
N PHE A 586 6.00 28.71 0.28
CA PHE A 586 7.40 28.95 0.59
C PHE A 586 7.50 29.56 1.98
N GLU A 587 8.41 29.07 2.81
CA GLU A 587 8.53 29.50 4.21
C GLU A 587 9.98 29.63 4.66
N ASN A 588 10.34 30.74 5.32
CA ASN A 588 11.65 30.96 5.93
C ASN A 588 12.84 30.72 4.98
N ASN A 589 12.67 31.01 3.69
CA ASN A 589 13.75 30.92 2.72
C ASN A 589 14.48 32.26 2.63
N GLU A 590 15.81 32.25 2.68
CA GLU A 590 16.60 33.47 2.74
C GLU A 590 17.93 33.41 1.98
N VAL A 591 18.46 34.58 1.66
CA VAL A 591 19.82 34.78 1.17
C VAL A 591 20.53 35.79 2.07
N GLU A 592 21.86 35.69 2.18
CA GLU A 592 22.64 36.60 3.02
C GLU A 592 23.30 37.73 2.21
N GLY A 593 23.67 38.82 2.90
CA GLY A 593 24.43 39.91 2.30
C GLY A 593 23.68 40.66 1.20
N SER A 594 24.34 40.92 0.08
CA SER A 594 23.78 41.66 -1.06
C SER A 594 23.00 40.78 -2.04
N HIS A 595 22.89 39.47 -1.78
CA HIS A 595 22.24 38.51 -2.67
C HIS A 595 20.71 38.66 -2.68
N LYS A 596 20.07 38.04 -3.68
CA LYS A 596 18.69 38.30 -4.06
C LYS A 596 17.85 37.03 -4.18
N GLY A 597 16.53 37.19 -4.01
CA GLY A 597 15.53 36.14 -4.23
C GLY A 597 15.52 35.08 -3.12
N GLY A 598 14.96 35.41 -1.96
CA GLY A 598 14.85 34.46 -0.85
C GLY A 598 14.02 33.23 -1.21
N ALA A 599 12.85 33.42 -1.85
CA ALA A 599 12.06 32.31 -2.34
C ALA A 599 12.54 31.87 -3.74
N VAL A 600 12.56 32.80 -4.69
CA VAL A 600 12.92 32.52 -6.09
C VAL A 600 13.80 33.65 -6.62
N TYR A 601 14.96 33.30 -7.16
CA TYR A 601 15.72 34.18 -8.05
C TYR A 601 15.39 33.81 -9.49
N TYR A 602 14.71 34.69 -10.23
CA TYR A 602 14.22 34.47 -11.58
C TYR A 602 15.05 35.24 -12.61
N GLU A 603 15.84 34.52 -13.39
CA GLU A 603 16.76 35.09 -14.39
C GLU A 603 16.24 34.95 -15.83
N ASP A 604 15.83 33.74 -16.23
CA ASP A 604 15.42 33.47 -17.61
C ASP A 604 14.39 32.34 -17.72
N GLY A 605 13.87 32.13 -18.93
CA GLY A 605 12.71 31.27 -19.20
C GLY A 605 11.41 31.92 -18.72
N THR A 606 10.46 31.11 -18.24
CA THR A 606 9.15 31.58 -17.76
C THR A 606 8.93 31.18 -16.30
N LEU A 607 8.37 32.09 -15.50
CA LEU A 607 7.90 31.81 -14.15
C LEU A 607 6.38 31.95 -14.10
N THR A 608 5.68 30.85 -13.85
CA THR A 608 4.21 30.78 -13.88
C THR A 608 3.65 30.40 -12.52
N LEU A 609 2.62 31.11 -12.06
CA LEU A 609 1.90 30.84 -10.81
C LEU A 609 0.44 30.46 -11.08
N SER A 610 -0.11 29.53 -10.30
CA SER A 610 -1.54 29.16 -10.34
C SER A 610 -2.02 28.53 -9.03
N GLY A 611 -3.32 28.64 -8.74
CA GLY A 611 -3.92 28.02 -7.56
C GLY A 611 -3.58 28.74 -6.26
N SER A 612 -3.41 27.99 -5.17
CA SER A 612 -3.15 28.53 -3.83
C SER A 612 -1.66 28.64 -3.55
N VAL A 613 -1.03 29.64 -4.15
CA VAL A 613 0.41 29.94 -3.98
C VAL A 613 0.63 30.94 -2.85
N GLU A 614 1.59 30.66 -1.96
CA GLU A 614 1.90 31.48 -0.78
C GLU A 614 3.42 31.68 -0.59
N LEU A 615 3.89 32.92 -0.75
CA LEU A 615 5.28 33.34 -0.51
C LEU A 615 5.29 34.58 0.41
N PRO A 616 4.87 34.44 1.68
CA PRO A 616 4.87 35.55 2.63
C PRO A 616 6.30 36.01 2.88
N SER A 617 6.63 37.23 2.45
CA SER A 617 7.97 37.82 2.58
C SER A 617 8.03 38.77 3.78
N THR A 618 9.13 38.70 4.53
CA THR A 618 9.42 39.64 5.63
C THR A 618 10.39 40.75 5.21
N GLY A 619 10.88 40.74 3.97
CA GLY A 619 11.86 41.70 3.47
C GLY A 619 12.55 41.24 2.19
N GLU A 620 13.41 42.11 1.63
CA GLU A 620 14.29 41.72 0.52
C GLU A 620 15.21 40.57 0.93
N GLY A 621 15.41 39.62 0.02
CA GLY A 621 16.20 38.42 0.30
C GLY A 621 15.54 37.46 1.30
N LYS A 622 14.31 37.72 1.73
CA LYS A 622 13.55 36.90 2.68
C LYS A 622 12.21 36.51 2.08
N ASN A 623 12.19 35.33 1.48
CA ASN A 623 11.03 34.71 0.85
C ASN A 623 10.39 35.57 -0.27
N ASP A 624 11.14 36.49 -0.88
CA ASP A 624 10.73 37.31 -2.02
C ASP A 624 11.04 36.63 -3.36
N ILE A 625 10.35 37.05 -4.42
CA ILE A 625 10.70 36.72 -5.81
C ILE A 625 11.51 37.87 -6.39
N TYR A 626 12.76 37.59 -6.76
CA TYR A 626 13.61 38.57 -7.42
C TYR A 626 13.63 38.37 -8.94
N ILE A 627 13.42 39.43 -9.73
CA ILE A 627 13.39 39.39 -11.20
C ILE A 627 14.64 40.10 -11.74
N GLU A 628 15.62 39.31 -12.20
CA GLU A 628 16.93 39.81 -12.63
C GLU A 628 16.87 40.55 -13.97
N LYS A 629 16.18 40.01 -14.99
CA LYS A 629 16.16 40.62 -16.32
C LYS A 629 14.97 41.57 -16.51
N SER A 630 15.22 42.73 -17.12
CA SER A 630 14.26 43.81 -17.29
C SER A 630 13.04 43.43 -18.14
N GLU A 631 13.20 42.55 -19.12
CA GLU A 631 12.14 42.05 -20.02
C GLU A 631 11.28 40.93 -19.43
N LYS A 632 11.64 40.41 -18.25
CA LYS A 632 10.94 39.28 -17.60
C LYS A 632 9.87 39.75 -16.64
N PHE A 633 8.81 38.96 -16.55
CA PHE A 633 7.67 39.18 -15.66
C PHE A 633 7.07 37.84 -15.24
N ILE A 634 6.40 37.82 -14.09
CA ILE A 634 5.69 36.64 -13.59
C ILE A 634 4.38 36.48 -14.34
N SER A 635 4.05 35.26 -14.77
CA SER A 635 2.81 34.95 -15.48
C SER A 635 1.79 34.22 -14.60
N ILE A 636 0.54 34.66 -14.60
CA ILE A 636 -0.56 34.00 -13.90
C ILE A 636 -1.31 33.09 -14.88
N ALA A 637 -1.25 31.77 -14.65
CA ALA A 637 -1.88 30.77 -15.52
C ALA A 637 -3.35 30.50 -15.20
N SER A 638 -3.77 30.71 -13.95
CA SER A 638 -5.18 30.66 -13.52
C SER A 638 -5.39 31.63 -12.35
N PRO A 639 -6.64 32.06 -12.06
CA PRO A 639 -6.90 32.95 -10.93
C PRO A 639 -6.29 32.39 -9.63
N LEU A 640 -5.52 33.22 -8.93
CA LEU A 640 -4.90 32.84 -7.67
C LEU A 640 -5.95 32.91 -6.56
N THR A 641 -5.94 31.97 -5.61
CA THR A 641 -6.93 31.95 -4.52
C THR A 641 -6.43 32.63 -3.23
N THR A 642 -5.12 32.85 -3.13
CA THR A 642 -4.47 33.50 -1.98
C THR A 642 -4.46 35.03 -2.15
N GLU A 643 -4.76 35.78 -1.08
CA GLU A 643 -4.76 37.26 -1.11
C GLU A 643 -3.35 37.89 -0.98
N ASN A 644 -2.41 37.25 -0.27
CA ASN A 644 -1.03 37.72 -0.14
C ASN A 644 -0.09 36.70 -0.77
N VAL A 645 0.14 36.81 -2.08
CA VAL A 645 0.87 35.80 -2.84
C VAL A 645 2.36 35.97 -2.69
N ALA A 646 2.92 37.12 -3.06
CA ALA A 646 4.38 37.32 -3.02
C ALA A 646 4.78 38.80 -2.97
N ARG A 647 5.98 39.05 -2.45
CA ARG A 647 6.72 40.29 -2.69
C ARG A 647 7.62 40.13 -3.92
N ILE A 648 7.53 41.06 -4.86
CA ILE A 648 8.35 41.13 -6.06
C ILE A 648 9.47 42.16 -5.84
N THR A 649 10.71 41.73 -6.04
CA THR A 649 11.90 42.58 -6.03
C THR A 649 12.49 42.64 -7.45
N PRO A 650 12.18 43.65 -8.26
CA PRO A 650 12.74 43.80 -9.59
C PRO A 650 14.18 44.36 -9.53
N LYS A 651 15.10 43.91 -10.40
CA LYS A 651 16.43 44.53 -10.56
C LYS A 651 16.36 46.04 -10.84
N ASP A 652 15.65 46.39 -11.91
CA ASP A 652 15.38 47.77 -12.32
C ASP A 652 13.91 48.11 -12.08
N TYR A 653 13.57 49.30 -11.59
CA TYR A 653 12.16 49.69 -11.43
C TYR A 653 11.56 50.34 -12.69
N THR A 654 12.42 50.72 -13.63
CA THR A 654 12.07 51.35 -14.92
C THR A 654 13.04 50.89 -16.00
N ILE A 655 12.61 50.87 -17.27
CA ILE A 655 13.46 50.48 -18.42
C ILE A 655 13.70 51.71 -19.29
N GLY A 656 14.91 52.24 -19.31
CA GLY A 656 15.23 53.46 -20.09
C GLY A 656 14.33 54.66 -19.73
N GLY A 657 13.90 54.76 -18.47
CA GLY A 657 12.93 55.77 -17.99
C GLY A 657 11.46 55.44 -18.24
N SER A 658 11.15 54.34 -18.92
CA SER A 658 9.79 53.85 -19.19
C SER A 658 9.28 52.89 -18.11
N GLN A 659 7.96 52.69 -18.06
CA GLN A 659 7.28 51.75 -17.14
C GLN A 659 7.78 50.31 -17.34
N ARG A 660 8.11 49.60 -16.25
CA ARG A 660 8.52 48.18 -16.27
C ARG A 660 7.33 47.27 -16.02
N LYS A 661 7.15 46.22 -16.84
CA LYS A 661 6.20 45.14 -16.57
C LYS A 661 6.81 44.12 -15.62
N VAL A 662 6.07 43.71 -14.59
CA VAL A 662 6.51 42.67 -13.62
C VAL A 662 5.50 41.55 -13.45
N LEU A 663 4.25 41.76 -13.89
CA LEU A 663 3.18 40.78 -13.83
C LEU A 663 2.45 40.70 -15.18
N GLY A 664 2.02 39.50 -15.54
CA GLY A 664 1.19 39.24 -16.70
C GLY A 664 0.27 38.05 -16.42
N SER A 665 -0.66 37.79 -17.33
CA SER A 665 -1.56 36.65 -17.22
C SER A 665 -1.91 36.07 -18.59
N VAL A 666 -2.43 34.85 -18.59
CA VAL A 666 -3.13 34.30 -19.76
C VAL A 666 -4.43 35.08 -20.01
N ALA A 667 -4.92 35.06 -21.25
CA ALA A 667 -6.09 35.86 -21.67
C ALA A 667 -7.38 35.57 -20.87
N SER A 668 -7.52 34.35 -20.32
CA SER A 668 -8.68 33.96 -19.51
C SER A 668 -8.66 34.51 -18.08
N VAL A 669 -7.58 35.17 -17.65
CA VAL A 669 -7.42 35.73 -16.30
C VAL A 669 -7.50 37.25 -16.35
N ASN A 670 -8.42 37.82 -15.58
CA ASN A 670 -8.49 39.26 -15.37
C ASN A 670 -7.34 39.73 -14.45
N LEU A 671 -6.25 40.22 -15.05
CA LEU A 671 -5.04 40.66 -14.33
C LEU A 671 -5.33 41.74 -13.27
N ALA A 672 -6.26 42.66 -13.52
CA ALA A 672 -6.61 43.73 -12.59
C ALA A 672 -7.09 43.22 -11.23
N SER A 673 -7.71 42.04 -11.19
CA SER A 673 -8.15 41.38 -9.95
C SER A 673 -7.04 40.62 -9.21
N GLN A 674 -5.84 40.55 -9.77
CA GLN A 674 -4.72 39.77 -9.23
C GLN A 674 -3.59 40.66 -8.73
N VAL A 675 -3.43 41.88 -9.24
CA VAL A 675 -2.28 42.76 -8.94
C VAL A 675 -2.18 43.15 -7.47
N SER A 676 -3.32 43.31 -6.78
CA SER A 676 -3.38 43.63 -5.35
C SER A 676 -2.83 42.52 -4.45
N LYS A 677 -2.65 41.31 -4.99
CA LYS A 677 -2.13 40.15 -4.26
C LYS A 677 -0.61 40.13 -4.15
N PHE A 678 0.04 41.09 -4.81
CA PHE A 678 1.47 41.24 -4.86
C PHE A 678 1.88 42.57 -4.24
N THR A 679 3.01 42.56 -3.54
CA THR A 679 3.69 43.78 -3.11
C THR A 679 4.99 43.94 -3.87
N VAL A 680 5.50 45.16 -3.96
CA VAL A 680 6.80 45.44 -4.60
C VAL A 680 7.76 45.98 -3.54
N SER A 681 9.00 45.49 -3.55
CA SER A 681 10.04 46.04 -2.69
C SER A 681 10.23 47.55 -2.96
N PRO A 682 10.55 48.36 -1.95
CA PRO A 682 10.87 49.76 -2.18
C PRO A 682 12.20 49.91 -2.92
N GLN A 683 12.32 50.90 -3.81
CA GLN A 683 13.58 51.25 -4.43
C GLN A 683 14.36 52.22 -3.54
N THR A 684 15.58 51.87 -3.16
CA THR A 684 16.51 52.82 -2.53
C THR A 684 17.05 53.79 -3.57
N THR A 685 16.81 55.08 -3.38
CA THR A 685 17.28 56.17 -4.25
C THR A 685 18.09 57.19 -3.43
N SER A 686 18.81 58.09 -4.10
CA SER A 686 19.54 59.17 -3.45
C SER A 686 18.66 60.12 -2.62
N GLY A 687 17.36 60.21 -2.94
CA GLY A 687 16.36 61.02 -2.23
C GLY A 687 15.53 60.26 -1.19
N GLY A 688 15.88 59.01 -0.86
CA GLY A 688 15.14 58.16 0.07
C GLY A 688 14.53 56.92 -0.59
N SER A 689 13.51 56.34 0.04
CA SER A 689 12.87 55.10 -0.40
C SER A 689 11.64 55.39 -1.27
N GLN A 690 11.70 55.05 -2.56
CA GLN A 690 10.58 55.16 -3.48
C GLN A 690 9.75 53.87 -3.41
N LYS A 691 8.46 53.99 -3.06
CA LYS A 691 7.51 52.88 -3.06
C LYS A 691 6.89 52.68 -4.45
N TRP A 692 6.49 51.45 -4.73
CA TRP A 692 5.95 51.07 -6.03
C TRP A 692 4.69 50.23 -5.88
N ILE A 693 3.78 50.37 -6.84
CA ILE A 693 2.60 49.54 -7.01
C ILE A 693 2.60 48.92 -8.40
N ILE A 694 1.73 47.93 -8.62
CA ILE A 694 1.50 47.31 -9.92
C ILE A 694 0.13 47.79 -10.41
N ASP A 695 0.07 48.37 -11.61
CA ASP A 695 -1.20 48.76 -12.24
C ASP A 695 -1.97 47.56 -12.77
N ASP A 696 -3.20 47.79 -13.22
CA ASP A 696 -4.12 46.78 -13.78
C ASP A 696 -3.57 46.02 -15.01
N ARG A 697 -2.54 46.55 -15.66
CA ARG A 697 -1.85 45.96 -16.82
C ARG A 697 -0.57 45.23 -16.42
N GLY A 698 -0.21 45.24 -15.15
CA GLY A 698 0.98 44.56 -14.61
C GLY A 698 2.25 45.39 -14.64
N PHE A 699 2.16 46.70 -14.84
CA PHE A 699 3.30 47.62 -14.89
C PHE A 699 3.53 48.34 -13.56
N LEU A 700 4.80 48.57 -13.24
CA LEU A 700 5.21 49.33 -12.06
C LEU A 700 4.85 50.80 -12.20
N GLN A 701 4.24 51.35 -11.16
CA GLN A 701 3.94 52.77 -11.02
C GLN A 701 4.51 53.30 -9.70
N LYS A 702 5.02 54.53 -9.72
CA LYS A 702 5.52 55.20 -8.52
C LYS A 702 4.35 55.53 -7.60
N LEU A 703 4.43 55.08 -6.35
CA LEU A 703 3.54 55.53 -5.29
C LEU A 703 4.14 56.79 -4.66
N LEU A 704 3.44 57.91 -4.71
CA LEU A 704 3.96 59.18 -4.21
C LEU A 704 3.87 59.21 -2.69
N THR A 705 5.00 59.24 -1.98
CA THR A 705 5.02 59.34 -0.50
C THR A 705 6.23 60.16 -0.05
N GLY A 706 6.05 61.01 0.96
CA GLY A 706 7.06 61.91 1.53
C GLY A 706 7.30 61.75 3.04
N GLY A 707 6.59 60.86 3.74
CA GLY A 707 6.84 60.52 5.15
C GLY A 707 5.99 61.27 6.17
N SER A 708 5.61 62.52 5.89
CA SER A 708 4.55 63.28 6.59
C SER A 708 3.46 63.73 5.61
N SER A 709 2.32 64.22 6.10
CA SER A 709 1.25 64.72 5.22
C SER A 709 1.66 65.96 4.41
N THR A 710 2.51 66.82 4.97
CA THR A 710 3.08 67.98 4.26
C THR A 710 4.13 67.57 3.22
N ASP A 711 4.96 66.57 3.53
CA ASP A 711 5.95 66.07 2.57
C ASP A 711 5.30 65.33 1.41
N ASN A 712 4.26 64.54 1.71
CA ASN A 712 3.38 63.92 0.71
C ASN A 712 2.85 64.98 -0.26
N TRP A 713 2.35 66.11 0.24
CA TRP A 713 1.89 67.23 -0.58
C TRP A 713 2.99 67.80 -1.47
N ASN A 714 4.18 68.06 -0.94
CA ASN A 714 5.32 68.55 -1.72
C ASN A 714 5.75 67.56 -2.82
N THR A 715 5.70 66.25 -2.54
CA THR A 715 5.93 65.21 -3.54
C THR A 715 4.87 65.26 -4.64
N LEU A 716 3.59 65.43 -4.29
CA LEU A 716 2.50 65.57 -5.26
C LEU A 716 2.68 66.82 -6.14
N VAL A 717 3.00 67.98 -5.54
CA VAL A 717 3.29 69.23 -6.28
C VAL A 717 4.40 69.00 -7.29
N THR A 718 5.50 68.37 -6.87
CA THR A 718 6.66 68.08 -7.73
C THR A 718 6.28 67.17 -8.90
N ALA A 719 5.48 66.13 -8.62
CA ALA A 719 4.98 65.22 -9.65
C ALA A 719 4.03 65.93 -10.63
N LEU A 720 3.15 66.81 -10.14
CA LEU A 720 2.23 67.58 -10.98
C LEU A 720 2.94 68.59 -11.89
N ASN A 721 4.01 69.23 -11.41
CA ASN A 721 4.81 70.14 -12.23
C ASN A 721 5.54 69.43 -13.40
N SER A 722 5.79 68.13 -13.28
CA SER A 722 6.50 67.31 -14.27
C SER A 722 5.64 66.29 -15.00
N VAL A 723 4.33 66.26 -14.70
CA VAL A 723 3.37 65.29 -15.21
C VAL A 723 3.31 65.31 -16.75
N GLN A 724 3.00 64.19 -17.39
CA GLN A 724 2.72 64.13 -18.84
C GLN A 724 1.22 64.12 -19.11
N ASN A 725 0.82 64.55 -20.31
CA ASN A 725 -0.61 64.59 -20.67
C ASN A 725 -1.21 63.18 -20.64
N GLY A 726 -2.29 62.99 -19.89
CA GLY A 726 -2.95 61.70 -19.65
C GLY A 726 -2.28 60.81 -18.59
N GLN A 727 -1.20 61.25 -17.92
CA GLN A 727 -0.52 60.43 -16.92
C GLN A 727 -1.39 60.24 -15.65
N ILE A 728 -1.26 59.05 -15.04
CA ILE A 728 -1.89 58.71 -13.77
C ILE A 728 -0.83 58.81 -12.65
N LEU A 729 -1.16 59.54 -11.58
CA LEU A 729 -0.38 59.66 -10.35
C LEU A 729 -1.07 58.87 -9.24
N TYR A 730 -0.31 58.07 -8.50
CA TYR A 730 -0.85 57.19 -7.46
C TYR A 730 -0.52 57.71 -6.07
N LEU A 731 -1.53 57.71 -5.21
CA LEU A 731 -1.49 58.26 -3.85
C LEU A 731 -1.85 57.22 -2.80
N SER A 732 -1.25 57.34 -1.61
CA SER A 732 -1.64 56.63 -0.39
C SER A 732 -1.33 57.49 0.82
N GLY A 733 -2.20 57.43 1.84
CA GLY A 733 -2.15 58.31 3.00
C GLY A 733 -2.60 59.75 2.73
N GLU A 734 -2.30 60.65 3.66
CA GLU A 734 -2.81 62.02 3.66
C GLU A 734 -1.85 63.03 3.04
N TYR A 735 -2.36 64.00 2.27
CA TYR A 735 -1.64 65.07 1.57
C TYR A 735 -2.19 66.41 2.03
N MET A 736 -1.35 67.23 2.66
CA MET A 736 -1.76 68.46 3.33
C MET A 736 -0.89 69.66 2.91
N PRO A 737 -1.45 70.74 2.34
CA PRO A 737 -0.72 71.95 2.00
C PRO A 737 -0.31 72.73 3.25
N ASN A 738 0.83 73.40 3.17
CA ASN A 738 1.38 74.29 4.20
C ASN A 738 1.29 75.79 3.84
N LEU A 739 0.85 76.14 2.62
CA LEU A 739 0.77 77.50 2.08
C LEU A 739 -0.53 77.69 1.26
N ASN A 740 -0.98 78.94 1.10
CA ASN A 740 -2.27 79.31 0.47
C ASN A 740 -2.21 79.49 -1.06
N ASN A 741 -1.34 78.77 -1.78
CA ASN A 741 -1.24 78.90 -3.24
C ASN A 741 -1.87 77.70 -3.95
N ALA A 742 -2.87 77.95 -4.80
CA ALA A 742 -3.48 76.92 -5.63
C ALA A 742 -2.45 76.33 -6.62
N ILE A 743 -2.49 75.01 -6.82
CA ILE A 743 -1.69 74.36 -7.86
C ILE A 743 -2.38 74.60 -9.21
N ILE A 744 -1.64 75.22 -10.13
CA ILE A 744 -2.08 75.43 -11.51
C ILE A 744 -1.88 74.14 -12.31
N MET A 745 -2.97 73.57 -12.79
CA MET A 745 -2.98 72.33 -13.57
C MET A 745 -2.70 72.64 -15.04
N SER A 746 -1.47 72.33 -15.47
CA SER A 746 -0.96 72.66 -16.82
C SER A 746 -1.21 71.58 -17.88
N LYS A 747 -1.66 70.39 -17.48
CA LYS A 747 -1.89 69.21 -18.36
C LYS A 747 -3.06 68.38 -17.85
N SER A 748 -3.69 67.61 -18.74
CA SER A 748 -4.68 66.61 -18.34
C SER A 748 -4.00 65.46 -17.61
N CYS A 749 -4.52 65.05 -16.47
CA CYS A 749 -3.95 63.95 -15.68
C CYS A 749 -5.00 63.31 -14.77
N THR A 750 -4.67 62.14 -14.23
CA THR A 750 -5.47 61.49 -13.18
C THR A 750 -4.66 61.42 -11.90
N ILE A 751 -5.28 61.82 -10.79
CA ILE A 751 -4.77 61.67 -9.43
C ILE A 751 -5.63 60.58 -8.79
N ARG A 752 -5.04 59.41 -8.56
CA ARG A 752 -5.74 58.20 -8.12
C ARG A 752 -5.26 57.76 -6.74
N GLY A 753 -6.18 57.59 -5.81
CA GLY A 753 -5.91 56.98 -4.51
C GLY A 753 -5.93 55.45 -4.54
N MET A 754 -5.17 54.85 -3.64
CA MET A 754 -5.15 53.40 -3.39
C MET A 754 -6.25 52.92 -2.43
N GLY A 755 -7.22 53.79 -2.10
CA GLY A 755 -8.33 53.53 -1.19
C GLY A 755 -8.22 54.21 0.18
N ASP A 756 -7.01 54.59 0.59
CA ASP A 756 -6.69 55.29 1.84
C ASP A 756 -6.22 56.74 1.61
N ALA A 757 -6.17 57.20 0.36
CA ALA A 757 -5.62 58.49 0.02
C ALA A 757 -6.56 59.65 0.42
N VAL A 758 -6.00 60.67 1.07
CA VAL A 758 -6.75 61.84 1.54
C VAL A 758 -6.08 63.13 1.08
N LEU A 759 -6.81 63.97 0.36
CA LEU A 759 -6.45 65.35 0.04
C LEU A 759 -7.04 66.28 1.10
N ASN A 760 -6.25 66.61 2.12
CA ASN A 760 -6.64 67.52 3.20
C ASN A 760 -6.29 68.94 2.80
N VAL A 761 -7.29 69.78 2.52
CA VAL A 761 -7.10 71.18 2.10
C VAL A 761 -6.60 72.06 3.25
N ASN A 762 -6.66 71.61 4.50
CA ASN A 762 -6.11 72.28 5.67
C ASN A 762 -6.58 73.74 5.84
N LYS A 763 -7.81 74.06 5.39
CA LYS A 763 -8.38 75.42 5.42
C LYS A 763 -7.53 76.49 4.71
N THR A 764 -6.56 76.12 3.85
CA THR A 764 -5.62 77.07 3.22
C THR A 764 -6.21 77.80 2.00
N GLY A 765 -7.20 77.21 1.33
CA GLY A 765 -7.91 77.84 0.20
C GLY A 765 -8.14 76.88 -0.96
N THR A 766 -7.92 77.34 -2.18
CA THR A 766 -8.06 76.53 -3.40
C THR A 766 -6.88 75.58 -3.56
N MET A 767 -7.18 74.31 -3.82
CA MET A 767 -6.21 73.23 -3.97
C MET A 767 -5.71 73.11 -5.41
N PHE A 768 -6.63 72.94 -6.37
CA PHE A 768 -6.32 72.78 -7.78
C PHE A 768 -7.08 73.80 -8.61
N ARG A 769 -6.38 74.47 -9.54
CA ARG A 769 -6.97 75.40 -10.50
C ARG A 769 -6.59 75.03 -11.94
N VAL A 770 -7.56 74.92 -12.84
CA VAL A 770 -7.36 74.61 -14.28
C VAL A 770 -7.59 75.89 -15.08
N LEU A 771 -6.56 76.40 -15.78
CA LEU A 771 -6.58 77.73 -16.41
C LEU A 771 -6.96 77.76 -17.90
N SER A 772 -7.00 76.64 -18.63
CA SER A 772 -7.15 76.64 -20.09
C SER A 772 -8.18 75.66 -20.63
N SER A 773 -8.69 76.01 -21.81
CA SER A 773 -9.51 75.17 -22.69
C SER A 773 -8.82 73.86 -23.03
N ASP A 774 -9.57 72.75 -22.93
CA ASP A 774 -9.21 71.35 -23.27
C ASP A 774 -8.61 70.46 -22.16
N ARG A 775 -8.44 70.97 -20.94
CA ARG A 775 -7.81 70.21 -19.85
C ARG A 775 -8.83 69.50 -18.97
N LEU A 776 -8.59 68.21 -18.73
CA LEU A 776 -9.35 67.38 -17.81
C LEU A 776 -8.47 66.86 -16.68
N VAL A 777 -8.80 67.23 -15.45
CA VAL A 777 -8.19 66.67 -14.24
C VAL A 777 -9.16 65.68 -13.61
N THR A 778 -8.74 64.42 -13.47
CA THR A 778 -9.54 63.38 -12.82
C THR A 778 -9.02 63.12 -11.41
N LEU A 779 -9.89 63.20 -10.40
CA LEU A 779 -9.64 62.76 -9.04
C LEU A 779 -10.40 61.44 -8.82
N GLU A 780 -9.70 60.37 -8.48
CA GLU A 780 -10.29 59.03 -8.41
C GLU A 780 -9.91 58.30 -7.11
N ASN A 781 -10.86 57.60 -6.49
CA ASN A 781 -10.65 56.70 -5.34
C ASN A 781 -9.95 57.36 -4.13
N LEU A 782 -10.39 58.55 -3.73
CA LEU A 782 -9.77 59.32 -2.64
C LEU A 782 -10.80 60.12 -1.83
N GLU A 783 -10.37 60.65 -0.67
CA GLU A 783 -11.13 61.61 0.12
C GLU A 783 -10.61 63.03 -0.07
N ILE A 784 -11.50 64.02 -0.12
CA ILE A 784 -11.16 65.45 -0.04
C ILE A 784 -11.76 66.01 1.25
N LYS A 785 -10.96 66.68 2.09
CA LYS A 785 -11.46 67.20 3.36
C LYS A 785 -10.94 68.57 3.77
N ASN A 786 -11.63 69.18 4.74
CA ASN A 786 -11.23 70.42 5.43
C ASN A 786 -11.04 71.63 4.50
N GLY A 787 -11.96 71.84 3.56
CA GLY A 787 -11.95 73.00 2.66
C GLY A 787 -12.16 74.32 3.39
N LYS A 788 -11.58 75.42 2.90
CA LYS A 788 -11.78 76.76 3.45
C LYS A 788 -13.19 77.26 3.11
N ASP A 789 -13.85 77.95 4.04
CA ASP A 789 -15.27 78.30 3.91
C ASP A 789 -15.53 79.41 2.87
N ASP A 790 -14.55 80.28 2.61
CA ASP A 790 -14.72 81.47 1.75
C ASP A 790 -14.37 81.24 0.27
N THR A 791 -13.73 80.13 -0.11
CA THR A 791 -13.29 79.84 -1.48
C THR A 791 -13.53 78.38 -1.90
N TYR A 792 -13.59 78.12 -3.20
CA TYR A 792 -13.74 76.76 -3.74
C TYR A 792 -12.42 75.97 -3.68
N VAL A 793 -12.50 74.69 -3.30
CA VAL A 793 -11.36 73.77 -3.27
C VAL A 793 -10.82 73.51 -4.68
N LEU A 794 -11.71 73.37 -5.66
CA LEU A 794 -11.38 73.15 -7.07
C LEU A 794 -11.92 74.32 -7.90
N ILE A 795 -11.09 74.89 -8.77
CA ILE A 795 -11.50 75.97 -9.67
C ILE A 795 -11.18 75.58 -11.11
N ALA A 796 -12.19 75.55 -11.95
CA ALA A 796 -12.08 75.43 -13.39
C ALA A 796 -12.37 76.79 -14.03
N ASP A 797 -11.35 77.41 -14.62
CA ASP A 797 -11.55 78.60 -15.45
C ASP A 797 -12.14 78.18 -16.82
N THR A 798 -12.21 79.10 -17.79
CA THR A 798 -12.79 78.86 -19.12
C THR A 798 -12.35 77.53 -19.73
N GLU A 799 -13.34 76.67 -20.00
CA GLU A 799 -13.22 75.34 -20.63
C GLU A 799 -12.33 74.31 -19.89
N GLY A 800 -11.86 74.62 -18.69
CA GLY A 800 -11.19 73.67 -17.81
C GLY A 800 -12.19 72.71 -17.16
N SER A 801 -11.86 71.43 -17.07
CA SER A 801 -12.80 70.40 -16.61
C SER A 801 -12.25 69.56 -15.46
N PHE A 802 -13.14 69.14 -14.56
CA PHE A 802 -12.83 68.16 -13.51
C PHE A 802 -13.73 66.93 -13.63
N LYS A 803 -13.17 65.77 -13.35
CA LYS A 803 -13.92 64.54 -13.11
C LYS A 803 -13.60 64.00 -11.72
N LEU A 804 -14.60 63.79 -10.88
CA LEU A 804 -14.47 63.13 -9.59
C LEU A 804 -15.14 61.77 -9.70
N LYS A 805 -14.39 60.70 -9.41
CA LYS A 805 -14.88 59.32 -9.49
C LYS A 805 -14.59 58.56 -8.20
N ASN A 806 -15.62 58.02 -7.55
CA ASN A 806 -15.51 57.36 -6.25
C ASN A 806 -14.76 58.23 -5.23
N VAL A 807 -15.24 59.47 -5.07
CA VAL A 807 -14.63 60.48 -4.19
C VAL A 807 -15.56 60.77 -3.02
N ARG A 808 -15.00 60.77 -1.81
CA ARG A 808 -15.69 61.20 -0.60
C ARG A 808 -15.26 62.61 -0.25
N VAL A 809 -16.20 63.48 0.09
CA VAL A 809 -15.92 64.88 0.43
C VAL A 809 -16.44 65.17 1.83
N ASN A 810 -15.59 65.66 2.73
CA ASN A 810 -15.92 65.86 4.14
C ASN A 810 -15.46 67.23 4.67
N GLY A 811 -16.36 68.01 5.28
CA GLY A 811 -16.00 69.32 5.84
C GLY A 811 -15.57 70.34 4.77
N VAL A 812 -16.20 70.29 3.60
CA VAL A 812 -15.99 71.21 2.46
C VAL A 812 -17.32 71.87 2.10
N LYS A 813 -17.42 73.19 2.33
CA LYS A 813 -18.63 73.98 2.00
C LYS A 813 -18.70 74.40 0.52
N LYS A 814 -17.54 74.60 -0.11
CA LYS A 814 -17.37 75.03 -1.50
C LYS A 814 -16.41 74.08 -2.20
N LEU A 815 -16.95 73.07 -2.89
CA LEU A 815 -16.17 72.01 -3.50
C LEU A 815 -15.54 72.46 -4.83
N VAL A 816 -16.38 72.86 -5.79
CA VAL A 816 -15.90 73.18 -7.14
C VAL A 816 -16.65 74.34 -7.78
N SER A 817 -15.92 75.25 -8.42
CA SER A 817 -16.48 76.24 -9.35
C SER A 817 -15.97 76.01 -10.76
N SER A 818 -16.81 76.20 -11.77
CA SER A 818 -16.44 76.15 -13.18
C SER A 818 -17.02 77.34 -13.95
N ASP A 819 -16.20 78.04 -14.74
CA ASP A 819 -16.65 79.14 -15.59
C ASP A 819 -17.38 78.65 -16.85
N SER A 820 -16.84 77.62 -17.52
CA SER A 820 -17.45 77.04 -18.73
C SER A 820 -17.06 75.60 -19.08
N GLY A 821 -16.20 74.93 -18.30
CA GLY A 821 -15.86 73.54 -18.55
C GLY A 821 -16.69 72.56 -17.72
N ASP A 822 -16.68 71.29 -18.11
CA ASP A 822 -17.55 70.29 -17.52
C ASP A 822 -17.04 69.82 -16.15
N ILE A 823 -17.99 69.64 -15.23
CA ILE A 823 -17.77 68.98 -13.95
C ILE A 823 -18.49 67.64 -14.00
N SER A 824 -17.75 66.54 -13.89
CA SER A 824 -18.32 65.19 -13.92
C SER A 824 -18.19 64.51 -12.57
N LEU A 825 -19.31 64.06 -12.01
CA LEU A 825 -19.36 63.30 -10.75
C LEU A 825 -19.83 61.87 -11.04
N GLU A 826 -19.02 60.91 -10.60
CA GLU A 826 -19.31 59.47 -10.69
C GLU A 826 -19.10 58.84 -9.30
N ASP A 827 -20.16 58.37 -8.65
CA ASP A 827 -20.09 57.79 -7.28
C ASP A 827 -19.44 58.74 -6.24
N VAL A 828 -19.90 59.99 -6.18
CA VAL A 828 -19.39 61.04 -5.30
C VAL A 828 -20.35 61.31 -4.15
N THR A 829 -19.84 61.26 -2.92
CA THR A 829 -20.61 61.56 -1.70
C THR A 829 -20.02 62.76 -0.99
N ILE A 830 -20.85 63.80 -0.78
CA ILE A 830 -20.47 64.99 -0.02
C ILE A 830 -21.17 64.97 1.34
N GLN A 831 -20.42 65.13 2.42
CA GLN A 831 -20.89 65.14 3.80
C GLN A 831 -20.88 66.55 4.40
N GLY A 832 -21.96 66.88 5.11
CA GLY A 832 -22.19 68.17 5.77
C GLY A 832 -23.37 68.92 5.16
N ASP A 833 -23.95 69.86 5.90
CA ASP A 833 -24.99 70.75 5.39
C ASP A 833 -24.41 72.16 5.20
N SER A 834 -24.76 72.81 4.10
CA SER A 834 -24.23 74.12 3.72
C SER A 834 -25.28 74.91 2.97
N ASP A 835 -25.64 76.07 3.51
CA ASP A 835 -26.47 77.07 2.82
C ASP A 835 -25.76 77.71 1.62
N ASP A 836 -24.41 77.67 1.63
CA ASP A 836 -23.56 78.11 0.53
C ASP A 836 -23.59 77.11 -0.64
N PRO A 837 -23.45 77.59 -1.89
CA PRO A 837 -23.33 76.71 -3.04
C PRO A 837 -22.05 75.88 -2.98
N VAL A 838 -22.23 74.56 -2.88
CA VAL A 838 -21.14 73.57 -2.86
C VAL A 838 -20.52 73.44 -4.25
N ILE A 839 -21.33 73.62 -5.29
CA ILE A 839 -20.93 73.62 -6.69
C ILE A 839 -21.42 74.91 -7.34
N SER A 840 -20.60 75.55 -8.16
CA SER A 840 -21.01 76.70 -8.98
C SER A 840 -20.57 76.49 -10.43
N LEU A 841 -21.48 76.70 -11.38
CA LEU A 841 -21.23 76.49 -12.81
C LEU A 841 -21.66 77.71 -13.61
N GLY A 842 -20.85 78.10 -14.59
CA GLY A 842 -21.07 79.29 -15.40
C GLY A 842 -20.43 80.55 -14.79
N GLY A 843 -20.55 81.67 -15.51
CA GLY A 843 -20.16 82.99 -15.03
C GLY A 843 -18.92 83.62 -15.66
N GLY A 844 -18.20 82.90 -16.53
CA GLY A 844 -17.05 83.46 -17.27
C GLY A 844 -17.49 84.51 -18.30
N ALA A 845 -17.10 85.77 -18.13
CA ALA A 845 -17.33 86.83 -19.10
C ALA A 845 -16.14 86.90 -20.07
N ILE A 846 -16.36 86.59 -21.35
CA ILE A 846 -15.38 86.86 -22.41
C ILE A 846 -16.03 87.81 -23.40
N LEU A 847 -15.53 89.04 -23.47
CA LEU A 847 -16.00 90.06 -24.40
C LEU A 847 -15.81 89.57 -25.85
N GLY A 848 -16.90 89.16 -26.51
CA GLY A 848 -16.94 88.91 -27.95
C GLY A 848 -16.67 87.47 -28.43
N LEU A 849 -16.71 86.44 -27.57
CA LEU A 849 -16.53 85.03 -27.96
C LEU A 849 -17.66 84.13 -27.44
N GLN A 850 -18.13 83.19 -28.26
CA GLN A 850 -19.14 82.19 -27.88
C GLN A 850 -18.53 81.18 -26.89
N VAL A 851 -18.80 81.35 -25.60
CA VAL A 851 -18.34 80.41 -24.56
C VAL A 851 -19.29 79.20 -24.48
N PRO A 852 -18.79 77.94 -24.47
CA PRO A 852 -19.61 76.74 -24.33
C PRO A 852 -20.30 76.64 -22.96
N ALA A 853 -21.35 75.82 -22.88
CA ALA A 853 -22.05 75.53 -21.63
C ALA A 853 -21.19 74.63 -20.72
N SER A 854 -21.15 74.92 -19.42
CA SER A 854 -20.63 74.01 -18.40
C SER A 854 -21.72 73.04 -17.95
N TYR A 855 -21.49 71.74 -18.10
CA TYR A 855 -22.39 70.71 -17.56
C TYR A 855 -21.88 70.15 -16.23
N LEU A 856 -22.78 69.99 -15.28
CA LEU A 856 -22.62 69.03 -14.19
C LEU A 856 -23.16 67.68 -14.66
N ASN A 857 -22.25 66.82 -15.08
CA ASN A 857 -22.53 65.46 -15.52
C ASN A 857 -22.64 64.54 -14.30
N LEU A 858 -23.79 63.87 -14.12
CA LEU A 858 -24.06 63.03 -12.96
C LEU A 858 -24.21 61.56 -13.35
N ARG A 859 -23.48 60.68 -12.64
CA ARG A 859 -23.54 59.22 -12.80
C ARG A 859 -23.33 58.51 -11.46
N GLY A 860 -23.96 57.36 -11.27
CA GLY A 860 -23.70 56.50 -10.11
C GLY A 860 -24.42 56.97 -8.85
N ALA A 861 -23.84 56.68 -7.69
CA ALA A 861 -24.35 57.09 -6.39
C ALA A 861 -23.87 58.51 -6.03
N ILE A 862 -24.74 59.51 -6.21
CA ILE A 862 -24.43 60.92 -5.94
C ILE A 862 -25.22 61.43 -4.74
N ALA A 863 -24.55 62.10 -3.80
CA ALA A 863 -25.18 62.83 -2.71
C ALA A 863 -24.58 64.23 -2.57
N ILE A 864 -25.40 65.26 -2.83
CA ILE A 864 -25.03 66.69 -2.75
C ILE A 864 -26.04 67.38 -1.82
N PRO A 865 -25.71 67.54 -0.53
CA PRO A 865 -26.64 68.13 0.45
C PRO A 865 -26.81 69.66 0.31
N GLY A 866 -25.79 70.37 -0.19
CA GLY A 866 -25.83 71.83 -0.37
C GLY A 866 -26.34 72.28 -1.74
N LYS A 867 -26.40 73.61 -1.94
CA LYS A 867 -26.90 74.21 -3.19
C LYS A 867 -25.91 74.03 -4.36
N ILE A 868 -26.46 73.99 -5.57
CA ILE A 868 -25.73 74.04 -6.84
C ILE A 868 -26.09 75.34 -7.53
N LYS A 869 -25.15 76.27 -7.63
CA LYS A 869 -25.36 77.57 -8.26
C LYS A 869 -25.13 77.48 -9.77
N LEU A 870 -26.11 77.91 -10.55
CA LEU A 870 -26.02 78.03 -12.00
C LEU A 870 -26.03 79.52 -12.37
N ILE A 871 -24.95 79.99 -12.99
CA ILE A 871 -24.72 81.42 -13.27
C ILE A 871 -24.87 81.69 -14.78
N PHE A 872 -25.60 82.74 -15.12
CA PHE A 872 -25.90 83.14 -16.49
C PHE A 872 -25.62 84.64 -16.68
N PRO A 873 -24.46 85.02 -17.24
CA PRO A 873 -24.12 86.42 -17.46
C PRO A 873 -25.11 87.10 -18.42
N ALA A 874 -25.42 88.37 -18.14
CA ALA A 874 -26.38 89.15 -18.92
C ALA A 874 -25.87 89.43 -20.35
N GLY A 875 -26.72 89.17 -21.35
CA GLY A 875 -26.50 89.62 -22.74
C GLY A 875 -26.16 88.55 -23.79
N GLU A 876 -26.21 87.25 -23.46
CA GLU A 876 -26.02 86.16 -24.44
C GLU A 876 -27.16 85.13 -24.42
N ASP A 877 -27.54 84.62 -25.61
CA ASP A 877 -28.62 83.63 -25.78
C ASP A 877 -28.24 82.20 -25.37
N ASN A 878 -26.96 81.94 -25.05
CA ASN A 878 -26.43 80.59 -24.84
C ASN A 878 -26.26 80.21 -23.36
N TYR A 879 -26.74 79.01 -23.03
CA TYR A 879 -26.63 78.33 -21.73
C TYR A 879 -25.17 78.30 -21.23
N LYS A 880 -24.94 78.70 -19.96
CA LYS A 880 -23.57 78.70 -19.38
C LYS A 880 -23.38 77.72 -18.22
N GLY A 881 -24.44 77.38 -17.46
CA GLY A 881 -24.41 76.32 -16.44
C GLY A 881 -25.63 75.41 -16.54
N CYS A 882 -25.43 74.10 -16.65
CA CYS A 882 -26.50 73.12 -16.85
C CYS A 882 -26.28 71.84 -16.06
N ILE A 883 -27.36 71.10 -15.78
CA ILE A 883 -27.31 69.76 -15.22
C ILE A 883 -27.49 68.75 -16.34
N LYS A 884 -26.65 67.71 -16.37
CA LYS A 884 -26.82 66.57 -17.29
C LYS A 884 -26.85 65.25 -16.52
N VAL A 885 -27.97 64.55 -16.62
CA VAL A 885 -28.17 63.21 -16.05
C VAL A 885 -27.65 62.18 -17.04
N CYS A 886 -26.63 61.41 -16.64
CA CYS A 886 -25.86 60.53 -17.53
C CYS A 886 -26.05 59.04 -17.22
N ASP A 887 -27.03 58.68 -16.39
CA ASP A 887 -27.49 57.31 -16.13
C ASP A 887 -29.01 57.25 -15.88
N ASN A 888 -29.55 56.06 -15.60
CA ASN A 888 -30.97 55.86 -15.37
C ASN A 888 -31.40 56.15 -13.91
N LYS A 889 -30.99 57.29 -13.34
CA LYS A 889 -31.33 57.69 -11.96
C LYS A 889 -31.81 59.13 -11.86
N ALA A 890 -32.78 59.35 -10.97
CA ALA A 890 -33.21 60.66 -10.54
C ALA A 890 -32.36 61.14 -9.35
N TYR A 891 -31.81 62.35 -9.43
CA TYR A 891 -30.94 62.90 -8.39
C TYR A 891 -31.66 63.94 -7.54
N ALA A 892 -31.48 63.87 -6.22
CA ALA A 892 -31.94 64.91 -5.31
C ALA A 892 -30.95 66.09 -5.35
N LEU A 893 -31.34 67.19 -5.99
CA LEU A 893 -30.51 68.37 -6.20
C LEU A 893 -31.22 69.63 -5.69
N HIS A 894 -30.46 70.62 -5.25
CA HIS A 894 -30.96 71.92 -4.85
C HIS A 894 -30.30 73.00 -5.71
N LEU A 895 -31.01 73.50 -6.72
CA LEU A 895 -30.48 74.48 -7.67
C LEU A 895 -30.71 75.91 -7.17
N ASP A 896 -29.74 76.79 -7.41
CA ASP A 896 -29.83 78.23 -7.16
C ASP A 896 -29.35 79.02 -8.39
N PHE A 897 -30.15 79.98 -8.84
CA PHE A 897 -29.83 80.82 -10.01
C PHE A 897 -29.31 82.21 -9.60
N GLY A 898 -29.12 82.48 -8.31
CA GLY A 898 -28.58 83.75 -7.82
C GLY A 898 -29.41 84.97 -8.24
N SER A 899 -28.81 85.87 -9.02
CA SER A 899 -29.49 87.04 -9.61
C SER A 899 -30.23 86.74 -10.92
N ASP A 900 -30.05 85.54 -11.48
CA ASP A 900 -30.30 85.28 -12.90
C ASP A 900 -31.64 84.58 -13.14
N TYR A 901 -32.45 84.35 -12.10
CA TYR A 901 -33.76 83.67 -12.18
C TYR A 901 -34.64 84.19 -13.33
N TYR A 902 -34.79 85.51 -13.43
CA TYR A 902 -35.61 86.15 -14.47
C TYR A 902 -34.96 86.12 -15.86
N THR A 903 -33.63 86.11 -15.93
CA THR A 903 -32.88 85.99 -17.19
C THR A 903 -33.00 84.58 -17.77
N VAL A 904 -33.14 83.57 -16.90
CA VAL A 904 -33.14 82.14 -17.25
C VAL A 904 -34.57 81.58 -17.33
N GLU A 905 -35.59 82.37 -17.01
CA GLU A 905 -36.99 81.95 -17.11
C GLU A 905 -37.33 81.44 -18.52
N GLY A 906 -37.88 80.22 -18.60
CA GLY A 906 -38.22 79.58 -19.86
C GLY A 906 -37.03 79.01 -20.63
N LYS A 907 -35.83 78.92 -20.03
CA LYS A 907 -34.65 78.25 -20.60
C LYS A 907 -34.50 76.83 -20.03
N GLN A 908 -34.08 75.87 -20.86
CA GLN A 908 -33.76 74.51 -20.43
C GLN A 908 -32.46 74.47 -19.63
N VAL A 909 -32.49 73.94 -18.40
CA VAL A 909 -31.33 73.90 -17.50
C VAL A 909 -30.98 72.49 -17.04
N VAL A 910 -31.87 71.53 -17.31
CA VAL A 910 -31.64 70.10 -17.07
C VAL A 910 -31.76 69.34 -18.39
N PHE A 911 -30.78 68.49 -18.63
CA PHE A 911 -30.66 67.63 -19.80
C PHE A 911 -30.48 66.17 -19.36
N VAL A 912 -30.87 65.24 -20.23
CA VAL A 912 -30.65 63.80 -20.06
C VAL A 912 -29.84 63.29 -21.24
N ASP A 913 -28.83 62.46 -20.98
CA ASP A 913 -28.13 61.75 -22.05
C ASP A 913 -29.10 60.75 -22.71
N PRO A 914 -29.32 60.82 -24.04
CA PRO A 914 -30.33 60.03 -24.73
C PRO A 914 -30.14 58.51 -24.59
N ASN A 915 -28.95 58.05 -24.21
CA ASN A 915 -28.62 56.62 -24.10
C ASN A 915 -28.92 56.01 -22.71
N THR A 916 -29.46 56.79 -21.79
CA THR A 916 -29.65 56.38 -20.38
C THR A 916 -30.97 55.68 -20.12
N GLY A 917 -32.00 55.96 -20.92
CA GLY A 917 -33.35 55.41 -20.76
C GLY A 917 -34.23 56.10 -19.71
N ILE A 918 -33.71 57.10 -18.97
CA ILE A 918 -34.54 57.93 -18.09
C ILE A 918 -35.29 59.00 -18.89
N SER A 919 -36.53 59.27 -18.53
CA SER A 919 -37.27 60.41 -19.11
C SER A 919 -36.82 61.71 -18.44
N LEU A 920 -36.99 62.85 -19.13
CA LEU A 920 -36.65 64.15 -18.55
C LEU A 920 -37.52 64.48 -17.33
N ALA A 921 -38.80 64.08 -17.35
CA ALA A 921 -39.73 64.23 -16.23
C ALA A 921 -39.25 63.48 -14.98
N ASP A 922 -38.80 62.23 -15.14
CA ASP A 922 -38.28 61.43 -14.04
C ASP A 922 -36.96 61.99 -13.50
N ALA A 923 -36.10 62.50 -14.40
CA ALA A 923 -34.82 63.10 -14.02
C ALA A 923 -34.98 64.36 -13.15
N VAL A 924 -36.01 65.18 -13.39
CA VAL A 924 -36.27 66.42 -12.64
C VAL A 924 -37.10 66.24 -11.38
N ALA A 925 -37.73 65.07 -11.17
CA ALA A 925 -38.72 64.84 -10.12
C ALA A 925 -38.24 65.15 -8.69
N ASN A 926 -36.93 65.00 -8.43
CA ASN A 926 -36.30 65.24 -7.13
C ASN A 926 -35.49 66.54 -7.05
N ILE A 927 -35.58 67.41 -8.07
CA ILE A 927 -34.87 68.68 -8.11
C ILE A 927 -35.69 69.77 -7.44
N ARG A 928 -35.09 70.46 -6.48
CA ARG A 928 -35.64 71.65 -5.83
C ARG A 928 -34.90 72.89 -6.32
N VAL A 929 -35.61 74.02 -6.37
CA VAL A 929 -35.03 75.32 -6.74
C VAL A 929 -35.17 76.26 -5.55
N ALA A 930 -34.09 76.94 -5.19
CA ALA A 930 -34.08 77.96 -4.15
C ALA A 930 -34.98 79.15 -4.53
N PRO A 931 -35.57 79.88 -3.56
CA PRO A 931 -36.31 81.09 -3.87
C PRO A 931 -35.37 82.18 -4.43
N SER A 932 -35.89 83.02 -5.30
CA SER A 932 -35.17 84.20 -5.78
C SER A 932 -35.01 85.26 -4.67
N GLN A 933 -34.20 86.29 -4.91
CA GLN A 933 -33.90 87.33 -3.91
C GLN A 933 -35.15 88.10 -3.41
N ASP A 934 -36.19 88.20 -4.24
CA ASP A 934 -37.51 88.75 -3.93
C ASP A 934 -38.49 87.70 -3.37
N ASN A 935 -37.96 86.57 -2.91
CA ASN A 935 -38.66 85.45 -2.27
C ASN A 935 -39.75 84.79 -3.15
N GLN A 936 -39.60 84.85 -4.47
CA GLN A 936 -40.49 84.13 -5.39
C GLN A 936 -40.09 82.65 -5.47
N ALA A 937 -41.08 81.78 -5.62
CA ALA A 937 -40.87 80.35 -5.75
C ALA A 937 -40.70 79.94 -7.22
N TRP A 938 -39.78 79.01 -7.47
CA TRP A 938 -39.41 78.53 -8.81
C TRP A 938 -39.38 77.01 -8.84
N PHE A 939 -39.42 76.42 -10.04
CA PHE A 939 -39.30 74.97 -10.24
C PHE A 939 -38.73 74.65 -11.63
N ILE A 940 -38.29 73.40 -11.81
CA ILE A 940 -37.94 72.84 -13.12
C ILE A 940 -39.14 72.05 -13.64
N SER A 941 -39.66 72.38 -14.81
CA SER A 941 -40.76 71.63 -15.45
C SER A 941 -40.29 70.30 -16.02
N ASP A 942 -41.24 69.40 -16.32
CA ASP A 942 -41.00 68.05 -16.84
C ASP A 942 -40.19 68.01 -18.16
N ASP A 943 -40.15 69.13 -18.89
CA ASP A 943 -39.34 69.37 -20.09
C ASP A 943 -37.95 69.96 -19.78
N GLY A 944 -37.54 70.01 -18.50
CA GLY A 944 -36.22 70.48 -18.05
C GLY A 944 -36.03 72.00 -17.98
N HIS A 945 -37.10 72.80 -18.13
CA HIS A 945 -37.02 74.26 -18.15
C HIS A 945 -37.27 74.91 -16.79
N LEU A 946 -36.57 76.01 -16.49
CA LEU A 946 -36.84 76.82 -15.30
C LEU A 946 -38.14 77.63 -15.48
N ARG A 947 -39.07 77.54 -14.52
CA ARG A 947 -40.33 78.29 -14.54
C ARG A 947 -40.62 78.90 -13.16
N LYS A 948 -41.26 80.07 -13.17
CA LYS A 948 -41.83 80.68 -11.98
C LYS A 948 -43.09 79.90 -11.56
N ARG A 949 -43.25 79.64 -10.25
CA ARG A 949 -44.43 78.94 -9.71
C ARG A 949 -45.67 79.81 -9.71
#